data_AF-L2GG77-F1
#
_entry.id   AF-L2GG77-F1
#
_cell.length_a   1.000
_cell.length_b   1.000
_cell.length_c   1.000
_cell.angle_alpha   90.00
_cell.angle_beta   90.00
_cell.angle_gamma   90.00
#
_symmetry.space_group_name_H-M   'P 1'
#
loop_
_entity.id
_entity.type
_entity.pdbx_description
1 polymer ?
#
loop_
_entity_poly.entity_id
_entity_poly.type
_entity_poly.pdbx_seq_one_letter_code
_entity_poly.pdbx_strand_id
1 'polypeptide(L)'
;MPRIFNQAAWFGLSSRNYALALLLTSLVLIISNTCRVRKIKCDEAVPICQRCVKANRYCDRSAAPSQFHNKTPEGEETSRLTSGLTTPFALGTFPSPTKPRDALLNPSVARYFHHYITDIAPWYDLSDSSHTFATRLPEIALENSLAFAAILALSAVHISQTTAPSAKAAAEFYHGHCIRILIDLKDDEHGEVNTQGLALASVCLLRSYEILSEEIDPNRHLRGAYSLAAYRSPLIDYLGSGLRTAGFWNYLREDITFSLFQRCPLKIDLDQMPLPSQHHTDHSYLNTVSLILGRIINACFSSTIAEQTWTVLFDMLRSWSADLPARFRPFSKEDRGLGLSLPSIWMLRDCHASALHYRLVCVAILCAQATPKNVAKLRQFLEQDHKMGDTKEEVLEACGLDLCGIAFTANIPAVLVNAFGPIALCARFIRSEASQQEVIRRLMASTISLNCSHRGLASLTREPQPTHPFVIRPSEAELRNCLLAPRNLELAVRHLHADGLVVVEDVVPHKDLDALNEKMVKDARYLQSLGEKGPFNYNLGNLQQDPPPLAEYFYKSIFTNPIATQITSNVLGPRPKWTFCSANSAMPPLPGASPQRQPVHSDADFDHPSHPFALVTNIPLVSMTPKNGSTELWLGTHTADVSAQEGKHGERASGRIRENLLTERRGVRGPSQPDVKKGSIVLRDLRLWHAGMPNMSDEVRVMLAMIHFAPWYRNPMRLQFGEDVQPLLAELEPDLEIPVDWMKSDEVLRSYLHRGFGNSYDFDQEK
;
A
#
# COMPACT_ATOMS: atom_id res chain seq x y z
N MET A 1 19.66 33.78 16.28
CA MET A 1 18.38 33.18 16.72
C MET A 1 17.28 33.66 15.80
N PRO A 2 16.30 32.82 15.41
CA PRO A 2 16.28 31.36 15.26
C PRO A 2 16.39 30.98 13.74
N ARG A 3 17.02 29.93 13.21
CA ARG A 3 17.42 28.59 13.67
C ARG A 3 16.29 27.71 14.24
N ILE A 4 15.14 27.65 13.58
CA ILE A 4 14.19 26.52 13.68
C ILE A 4 13.42 26.43 12.36
N PHE A 5 13.84 25.58 11.42
CA PHE A 5 12.93 24.92 10.46
C PHE A 5 13.69 23.68 9.95
N ASN A 6 13.47 22.60 10.71
CA ASN A 6 14.11 21.31 10.53
C ASN A 6 13.47 20.62 9.31
N GLN A 7 14.28 20.07 8.40
CA GLN A 7 13.87 19.29 7.21
C GLN A 7 13.06 18.02 7.55
N ALA A 8 12.77 17.77 8.83
CA ALA A 8 12.05 16.61 9.35
C ALA A 8 10.50 16.75 9.35
N ALA A 9 9.95 17.96 9.18
CA ALA A 9 8.51 18.18 9.38
C ALA A 9 7.58 17.59 8.29
N TRP A 10 8.12 17.25 7.10
CA TRP A 10 7.37 16.52 6.07
C TRP A 10 7.44 14.99 6.22
N PHE A 11 8.32 14.48 7.08
CA PHE A 11 8.59 13.04 7.24
C PHE A 11 7.87 12.39 8.45
N GLY A 12 6.84 13.05 8.98
CA GLY A 12 6.06 12.58 10.14
C GLY A 12 4.95 11.57 9.84
N LEU A 13 4.94 10.96 8.64
CA LEU A 13 4.00 9.87 8.29
C LEU A 13 4.69 8.52 8.51
N SER A 14 4.19 7.75 9.46
CA SER A 14 4.71 6.43 9.82
C SER A 14 4.66 5.44 8.64
N SER A 15 5.81 5.24 7.98
CA SER A 15 6.36 3.94 7.60
C SER A 15 5.44 2.84 7.02
N ARG A 16 4.45 3.15 6.17
CA ARG A 16 3.78 2.17 5.28
C ARG A 16 3.25 2.85 4.01
N ASN A 17 4.07 2.89 2.95
CA ASN A 17 3.69 3.08 1.54
C ASN A 17 4.94 2.89 0.66
N TYR A 18 5.26 1.64 0.33
CA TYR A 18 6.58 1.24 -0.19
C TYR A 18 6.86 1.63 -1.66
N ALA A 19 5.85 1.92 -2.49
CA ALA A 19 6.09 2.42 -3.85
C ALA A 19 6.52 3.91 -3.91
N LEU A 20 6.22 4.70 -2.87
CA LEU A 20 6.64 6.11 -2.77
C LEU A 20 7.89 6.31 -1.89
N ALA A 21 8.17 5.36 -0.97
CA ALA A 21 9.31 5.41 -0.05
C ALA A 21 10.65 4.97 -0.67
N LEU A 22 10.62 4.17 -1.75
CA LEU A 22 11.82 3.78 -2.51
C LEU A 22 12.50 4.96 -3.23
N LEU A 23 11.84 6.12 -3.32
CA LEU A 23 12.41 7.35 -3.89
C LEU A 23 12.95 8.33 -2.84
N LEU A 24 12.81 8.06 -1.53
CA LEU A 24 13.18 9.03 -0.48
C LEU A 24 14.08 8.50 0.67
N THR A 25 14.56 7.25 0.67
CA THR A 25 15.38 6.75 1.81
C THR A 25 16.63 5.91 1.50
N SER A 26 17.13 5.85 0.26
CA SER A 26 18.38 5.13 -0.04
C SER A 26 19.61 6.04 -0.15
N LEU A 27 20.05 6.64 0.95
CA LEU A 27 21.42 7.18 1.10
C LEU A 27 21.92 6.93 2.54
N VAL A 28 22.07 5.66 2.91
CA VAL A 28 23.18 5.29 3.80
C VAL A 28 24.46 5.62 3.04
N LEU A 29 25.45 6.20 3.72
CA LEU A 29 26.75 6.60 3.17
C LEU A 29 27.47 5.40 2.51
N ILE A 30 27.19 5.14 1.23
CA ILE A 30 27.90 4.13 0.44
C ILE A 30 29.14 4.79 -0.18
N ILE A 31 30.31 4.25 0.18
CA ILE A 31 31.61 4.58 -0.40
C ILE A 31 31.56 4.32 -1.91
N SER A 32 32.08 5.26 -2.72
CA SER A 32 32.06 5.10 -4.18
C SER A 32 32.78 3.83 -4.65
N ASN A 33 32.05 2.95 -5.36
CA ASN A 33 32.57 1.82 -6.12
C ASN A 33 33.64 2.25 -7.13
N THR A 34 33.47 3.40 -7.78
CA THR A 34 34.48 3.96 -8.71
C THR A 34 35.83 4.15 -8.04
N CYS A 35 35.84 4.64 -6.79
CA CYS A 35 37.04 4.80 -5.97
C CYS A 35 37.54 3.45 -5.43
N ARG A 36 36.63 2.58 -4.98
CA ARG A 36 36.93 1.26 -4.41
C ARG A 36 37.59 0.31 -5.42
N VAL A 37 37.03 0.16 -6.62
CA VAL A 37 37.59 -0.68 -7.71
C VAL A 37 39.00 -0.23 -8.09
N ARG A 38 39.24 1.08 -8.02
CA ARG A 38 40.54 1.67 -8.35
C ARG A 38 41.51 1.71 -7.16
N LYS A 39 41.10 1.18 -6.00
CA LYS A 39 41.86 1.18 -4.73
C LYS A 39 42.30 2.58 -4.29
N ILE A 40 41.47 3.59 -4.56
CA ILE A 40 41.69 4.98 -4.16
C ILE A 40 40.74 5.29 -3.01
N LYS A 41 41.25 5.89 -1.91
CA LYS A 41 40.42 6.27 -0.75
C LYS A 41 39.30 7.25 -1.17
N CYS A 42 38.05 6.99 -0.86
CA CYS A 42 36.94 7.90 -1.18
C CYS A 42 36.88 9.00 -0.10
N ASP A 43 36.61 10.24 -0.48
CA ASP A 43 36.32 11.34 0.45
C ASP A 43 34.83 11.40 0.84
N GLU A 44 34.02 10.48 0.29
CA GLU A 44 32.62 10.23 0.65
C GLU A 44 31.65 11.40 0.42
N ALA A 45 32.14 12.56 -0.05
CA ALA A 45 31.35 13.73 -0.43
C ALA A 45 30.25 13.38 -1.46
N VAL A 46 28.99 13.68 -1.11
CA VAL A 46 27.80 13.39 -1.93
C VAL A 46 27.45 14.59 -2.83
N PRO A 47 26.92 14.37 -4.04
CA PRO A 47 26.61 13.07 -4.68
C PRO A 47 27.83 12.41 -5.34
N ILE A 48 28.84 13.19 -5.74
CA ILE A 48 30.07 12.73 -6.41
C ILE A 48 31.26 13.10 -5.52
N CYS A 49 32.11 12.13 -5.19
CA CYS A 49 33.29 12.39 -4.37
C CYS A 49 34.32 13.26 -5.14
N GLN A 50 35.09 14.11 -4.45
CA GLN A 50 36.01 15.08 -5.07
C GLN A 50 37.06 14.42 -5.96
N ARG A 51 37.42 13.16 -5.68
CA ARG A 51 38.35 12.39 -6.51
C ARG A 51 37.75 11.97 -7.85
N CYS A 52 36.45 11.68 -7.89
CA CYS A 52 35.73 11.40 -9.12
C CYS A 52 35.52 12.71 -9.93
N VAL A 53 35.24 13.82 -9.25
CA VAL A 53 35.15 15.16 -9.87
C VAL A 53 36.46 15.55 -10.54
N LYS A 54 37.58 15.56 -9.81
CA LYS A 54 38.90 15.96 -10.34
C LYS A 54 39.38 15.07 -11.49
N ALA A 55 38.91 13.83 -11.52
CA ALA A 55 39.32 12.87 -12.53
C ALA A 55 38.32 12.73 -13.68
N ASN A 56 37.30 13.60 -13.74
CA ASN A 56 36.18 13.59 -14.68
C ASN A 56 35.55 12.20 -14.86
N ARG A 57 35.22 11.54 -13.74
CA ARG A 57 34.71 10.16 -13.70
C ARG A 57 33.39 10.08 -12.95
N TYR A 58 32.51 9.20 -13.41
CA TYR A 58 31.25 8.89 -12.72
C TYR A 58 31.53 8.27 -11.35
N CYS A 59 30.88 8.79 -10.30
CA CYS A 59 31.00 8.30 -8.92
C CYS A 59 29.92 7.25 -8.65
N ASP A 60 30.18 6.01 -9.08
CA ASP A 60 29.32 4.86 -8.81
C ASP A 60 29.24 4.63 -7.30
N ARG A 61 28.02 4.60 -6.76
CA ARG A 61 27.70 4.34 -5.34
C ARG A 61 26.66 3.21 -5.20
N SER A 62 26.48 2.39 -6.23
CA SER A 62 25.65 1.18 -6.18
C SER A 62 26.20 0.18 -5.15
N ALA A 63 25.36 -0.74 -4.65
CA ALA A 63 25.87 -1.86 -3.86
C ALA A 63 26.82 -2.71 -4.72
N ALA A 64 27.83 -3.33 -4.08
CA ALA A 64 28.82 -4.16 -4.78
C ALA A 64 28.13 -5.28 -5.58
N PRO A 65 28.45 -5.51 -6.86
CA PRO A 65 28.01 -6.72 -7.54
C PRO A 65 28.72 -7.94 -6.93
N SER A 66 27.95 -9.00 -6.66
CA SER A 66 28.48 -10.32 -6.33
C SER A 66 29.37 -10.78 -7.48
N GLN A 67 30.66 -10.99 -7.23
CA GLN A 67 31.61 -11.44 -8.24
C GLN A 67 31.30 -12.88 -8.66
N PHE A 68 30.82 -13.08 -9.88
CA PHE A 68 30.87 -14.38 -10.54
C PHE A 68 32.27 -14.56 -11.15
N HIS A 69 33.05 -15.49 -10.59
CA HIS A 69 34.33 -15.89 -11.15
C HIS A 69 34.09 -16.74 -12.41
N ASN A 70 34.48 -16.20 -13.57
CA ASN A 70 34.60 -16.98 -14.81
C ASN A 70 35.75 -17.99 -14.67
N LYS A 71 35.43 -19.29 -14.74
CA LYS A 71 36.37 -20.32 -15.16
C LYS A 71 35.86 -20.92 -16.47
N THR A 72 36.68 -20.79 -17.51
CA THR A 72 36.53 -21.47 -18.81
C THR A 72 36.68 -22.99 -18.64
N PRO A 73 35.90 -23.81 -19.36
CA PRO A 73 36.03 -25.27 -19.34
C PRO A 73 36.86 -25.79 -20.53
N GLU A 74 37.87 -26.62 -20.24
CA GLU A 74 38.46 -27.54 -21.20
C GLU A 74 38.36 -28.97 -20.63
N GLY A 75 37.98 -29.92 -21.49
CA GLY A 75 38.38 -31.34 -21.38
C GLY A 75 37.43 -32.30 -20.63
N GLU A 76 36.66 -33.03 -21.45
CA GLU A 76 36.01 -34.34 -21.26
C GLU A 76 36.45 -35.22 -20.07
N GLU A 77 35.50 -35.77 -19.29
CA GLU A 77 35.09 -37.18 -19.42
C GLU A 77 33.93 -37.56 -18.44
N THR A 78 33.11 -38.46 -18.97
CA THR A 78 31.94 -39.19 -18.50
C THR A 78 31.72 -39.53 -17.02
N SER A 79 30.41 -39.59 -16.69
CA SER A 79 29.79 -40.55 -15.74
C SER A 79 29.96 -40.31 -14.23
N ARG A 80 28.98 -39.59 -13.67
CA ARG A 80 28.23 -39.83 -12.41
C ARG A 80 28.01 -38.51 -11.68
N LEU A 81 26.74 -38.06 -11.64
CA LEU A 81 26.06 -37.31 -10.56
C LEU A 81 24.82 -36.60 -11.15
N THR A 82 23.86 -37.39 -11.61
CA THR A 82 22.46 -36.96 -11.69
C THR A 82 21.83 -37.12 -10.31
N SER A 83 21.89 -36.09 -9.47
CA SER A 83 20.88 -35.82 -8.42
C SER A 83 21.28 -34.60 -7.59
N GLY A 84 20.45 -33.55 -7.61
CA GLY A 84 20.47 -32.53 -6.58
C GLY A 84 20.61 -31.09 -7.09
N LEU A 85 19.46 -30.52 -7.48
CA LEU A 85 19.01 -29.12 -7.31
C LEU A 85 18.05 -28.74 -8.45
N THR A 86 16.92 -29.43 -8.49
CA THR A 86 15.68 -28.92 -9.11
C THR A 86 14.69 -28.69 -7.97
N THR A 87 14.53 -27.44 -7.57
CA THR A 87 13.27 -27.01 -6.95
C THR A 87 12.17 -27.20 -7.99
N PRO A 88 11.06 -27.89 -7.68
CA PRO A 88 10.00 -28.14 -8.64
C PRO A 88 9.16 -26.87 -8.82
N PHE A 89 9.60 -25.95 -9.68
CA PHE A 89 8.66 -25.03 -10.32
C PHE A 89 7.92 -25.81 -11.40
N ALA A 90 6.59 -25.86 -11.31
CA ALA A 90 5.73 -26.56 -12.24
C ALA A 90 5.99 -26.09 -13.68
N LEU A 91 6.62 -26.95 -14.47
CA LEU A 91 6.70 -26.83 -15.92
C LEU A 91 5.28 -27.08 -16.46
N GLY A 92 4.45 -26.04 -16.65
CA GLY A 92 3.15 -26.19 -17.30
C GLY A 92 2.01 -25.19 -17.06
N THR A 93 2.17 -24.14 -16.24
CA THR A 93 0.98 -23.32 -15.84
C THR A 93 0.52 -22.29 -16.87
N PHE A 94 1.40 -21.77 -17.75
CA PHE A 94 1.07 -20.72 -18.73
C PHE A 94 1.59 -21.03 -20.14
N PRO A 95 0.85 -20.65 -21.21
CA PRO A 95 1.29 -20.87 -22.60
C PRO A 95 2.62 -20.18 -22.92
N SER A 96 3.46 -20.83 -23.72
CA SER A 96 4.74 -20.25 -24.16
C SER A 96 4.52 -19.02 -25.06
N PRO A 97 5.30 -17.93 -24.91
CA PRO A 97 5.21 -16.76 -25.79
C PRO A 97 5.82 -16.98 -27.18
N THR A 98 6.36 -18.18 -27.47
CA THR A 98 7.00 -18.51 -28.75
C THR A 98 6.02 -18.55 -29.93
N LYS A 99 4.73 -18.79 -29.67
CA LYS A 99 3.65 -18.72 -30.66
C LYS A 99 2.51 -17.86 -30.10
N PRO A 100 2.56 -16.52 -30.27
CA PRO A 100 1.62 -15.61 -29.63
C PRO A 100 0.14 -15.90 -29.95
N ARG A 101 -0.18 -16.22 -31.22
CA ARG A 101 -1.56 -16.54 -31.62
C ARG A 101 -2.11 -17.78 -30.91
N ASP A 102 -1.30 -18.81 -30.76
CA ASP A 102 -1.70 -20.03 -30.05
C ASP A 102 -1.86 -19.73 -28.55
N ALA A 103 -0.96 -18.93 -27.97
CA ALA A 103 -1.04 -18.51 -26.57
C ALA A 103 -2.32 -17.70 -26.27
N LEU A 104 -2.77 -16.87 -27.21
CA LEU A 104 -4.01 -16.08 -27.09
C LEU A 104 -5.30 -16.92 -27.12
N LEU A 105 -5.25 -18.19 -27.49
CA LEU A 105 -6.38 -19.10 -27.30
C LEU A 105 -6.68 -19.36 -25.82
N ASN A 106 -5.71 -19.09 -24.92
CA ASN A 106 -5.93 -19.11 -23.49
C ASN A 106 -6.66 -17.83 -23.03
N PRO A 107 -7.84 -17.93 -22.38
CA PRO A 107 -8.62 -16.76 -21.99
C PRO A 107 -7.91 -15.78 -21.05
N SER A 108 -7.04 -16.27 -20.15
CA SER A 108 -6.28 -15.40 -19.23
C SER A 108 -5.22 -14.60 -19.98
N VAL A 109 -4.55 -15.21 -20.94
CA VAL A 109 -3.56 -14.53 -21.81
C VAL A 109 -4.24 -13.47 -22.67
N ALA A 110 -5.38 -13.81 -23.29
CA ALA A 110 -6.19 -12.85 -24.03
C ALA A 110 -6.63 -11.66 -23.16
N ARG A 111 -6.99 -11.90 -21.90
CA ARG A 111 -7.36 -10.85 -20.95
C ARG A 111 -6.19 -9.91 -20.63
N TYR A 112 -4.99 -10.45 -20.38
CA TYR A 112 -3.79 -9.62 -20.18
C TYR A 112 -3.47 -8.79 -21.43
N PHE A 113 -3.54 -9.41 -22.61
CA PHE A 113 -3.27 -8.71 -23.86
C PHE A 113 -4.29 -7.59 -24.12
N HIS A 114 -5.57 -7.83 -23.86
CA HIS A 114 -6.63 -6.83 -23.95
C HIS A 114 -6.41 -5.68 -22.95
N HIS A 115 -6.17 -6.01 -21.68
CA HIS A 115 -5.90 -5.05 -20.61
C HIS A 115 -4.71 -4.12 -20.95
N TYR A 116 -3.69 -4.65 -21.62
CA TYR A 116 -2.61 -3.79 -22.12
C TYR A 116 -3.12 -2.72 -23.09
N ILE A 117 -3.89 -3.11 -24.10
CA ILE A 117 -4.38 -2.22 -25.15
C ILE A 117 -5.29 -1.13 -24.57
N THR A 118 -6.20 -1.52 -23.65
CA THR A 118 -7.23 -0.62 -23.12
C THR A 118 -6.73 0.28 -22.00
N ASP A 119 -5.93 -0.25 -21.09
CA ASP A 119 -5.65 0.41 -19.82
C ASP A 119 -4.21 0.94 -19.69
N ILE A 120 -3.25 0.32 -20.39
CA ILE A 120 -1.81 0.59 -20.21
C ILE A 120 -1.21 1.34 -21.40
N ALA A 121 -1.47 0.89 -22.62
CA ALA A 121 -0.91 1.47 -23.84
C ALA A 121 -1.16 2.99 -23.96
N PRO A 122 -2.33 3.55 -23.57
CA PRO A 122 -2.55 5.00 -23.58
C PRO A 122 -1.55 5.80 -22.74
N TRP A 123 -0.91 5.21 -21.73
CA TRP A 123 0.10 5.90 -20.92
C TRP A 123 1.36 6.26 -21.73
N TYR A 124 1.69 5.40 -22.70
CA TYR A 124 2.85 5.55 -23.56
C TYR A 124 2.56 6.44 -24.78
N ASP A 125 1.31 6.50 -25.21
CA ASP A 125 0.89 7.25 -26.39
C ASP A 125 0.58 8.73 -26.12
N LEU A 126 0.76 9.21 -24.88
CA LEU A 126 0.55 10.61 -24.48
C LEU A 126 1.26 11.65 -25.38
N SER A 127 2.35 11.25 -26.04
CA SER A 127 3.14 12.10 -26.94
C SER A 127 3.21 11.55 -28.38
N ASP A 128 2.32 10.63 -28.73
CA ASP A 128 2.33 9.95 -30.02
C ASP A 128 0.95 9.98 -30.67
N SER A 129 0.81 10.84 -31.67
CA SER A 129 -0.41 10.97 -32.47
C SER A 129 -0.78 9.71 -33.25
N SER A 130 0.15 8.78 -33.45
CA SER A 130 -0.10 7.52 -34.17
C SER A 130 -0.57 6.41 -33.23
N HIS A 131 -0.60 6.65 -31.91
CA HIS A 131 -0.93 5.66 -30.89
C HIS A 131 -0.15 4.36 -31.08
N THR A 132 1.16 4.45 -31.30
CA THR A 132 1.98 3.32 -31.76
C THR A 132 2.02 2.19 -30.72
N PHE A 133 1.95 2.50 -29.42
CA PHE A 133 1.89 1.49 -28.37
C PHE A 133 0.50 0.84 -28.27
N ALA A 134 -0.60 1.56 -28.52
CA ALA A 134 -1.95 0.99 -28.49
C ALA A 134 -2.35 0.27 -29.79
N THR A 135 -1.70 0.57 -30.91
CA THR A 135 -2.05 0.00 -32.22
C THR A 135 -0.95 -0.92 -32.74
N ARG A 136 0.18 -0.34 -33.14
CA ARG A 136 1.22 -1.04 -33.89
C ARG A 136 1.97 -2.08 -33.07
N LEU A 137 2.26 -1.80 -31.80
CA LEU A 137 2.97 -2.73 -30.93
C LEU A 137 2.16 -4.02 -30.67
N PRO A 138 0.84 -3.95 -30.35
CA PRO A 138 -0.03 -5.11 -30.31
C PRO A 138 -0.09 -5.90 -31.63
N GLU A 139 -0.20 -5.23 -32.77
CA GLU A 139 -0.18 -5.91 -34.08
C GLU A 139 1.10 -6.74 -34.27
N ILE A 140 2.26 -6.16 -33.94
CA ILE A 140 3.54 -6.85 -34.04
C ILE A 140 3.62 -7.99 -33.01
N ALA A 141 3.10 -7.78 -31.79
CA ALA A 141 3.10 -8.77 -30.73
C ALA A 141 2.27 -10.03 -31.06
N LEU A 142 1.36 -9.98 -32.04
CA LEU A 142 0.67 -11.19 -32.53
C LEU A 142 1.62 -12.16 -33.26
N GLU A 143 2.77 -11.70 -33.71
CA GLU A 143 3.76 -12.50 -34.45
C GLU A 143 5.16 -12.48 -33.82
N ASN A 144 5.39 -11.64 -32.80
CA ASN A 144 6.70 -11.43 -32.21
C ASN A 144 6.72 -11.75 -30.71
N SER A 145 7.51 -12.76 -30.33
CA SER A 145 7.59 -13.24 -28.95
C SER A 145 8.13 -12.23 -27.94
N LEU A 146 9.03 -11.32 -28.36
CA LEU A 146 9.62 -10.33 -27.46
C LEU A 146 8.55 -9.31 -27.04
N ALA A 147 7.91 -8.67 -28.02
CA ALA A 147 6.85 -7.70 -27.76
C ALA A 147 5.67 -8.34 -27.02
N PHE A 148 5.30 -9.57 -27.39
CA PHE A 148 4.24 -10.33 -26.72
C PHE A 148 4.55 -10.58 -25.25
N ALA A 149 5.74 -11.09 -24.94
CA ALA A 149 6.16 -11.34 -23.56
C ALA A 149 6.22 -10.05 -22.74
N ALA A 150 6.72 -8.95 -23.30
CA ALA A 150 6.76 -7.65 -22.63
C ALA A 150 5.36 -7.10 -22.31
N ILE A 151 4.43 -7.15 -23.27
CA ILE A 151 3.03 -6.75 -23.09
C ILE A 151 2.38 -7.56 -21.96
N LEU A 152 2.53 -8.89 -21.99
CA LEU A 152 1.90 -9.75 -21.00
C LEU A 152 2.52 -9.59 -19.62
N ALA A 153 3.84 -9.43 -19.52
CA ALA A 153 4.52 -9.19 -18.26
C ALA A 153 3.98 -7.92 -17.58
N LEU A 154 4.01 -6.79 -18.29
CA LEU A 154 3.55 -5.51 -17.76
C LEU A 154 2.05 -5.54 -17.40
N SER A 155 1.23 -6.11 -18.28
CA SER A 155 -0.21 -6.20 -18.05
C SER A 155 -0.56 -7.09 -16.86
N ALA A 156 0.09 -8.25 -16.76
CA ALA A 156 -0.15 -9.17 -15.65
C ALA A 156 0.35 -8.60 -14.31
N VAL A 157 1.48 -7.88 -14.28
CA VAL A 157 1.92 -7.23 -13.03
C VAL A 157 0.97 -6.10 -12.65
N HIS A 158 0.53 -5.30 -13.62
CA HIS A 158 -0.45 -4.24 -13.34
C HIS A 158 -1.77 -4.84 -12.83
N ILE A 159 -2.31 -5.88 -13.47
CA ILE A 159 -3.48 -6.61 -12.96
C ILE A 159 -3.22 -7.19 -11.58
N SER A 160 -2.02 -7.71 -11.31
CA SER A 160 -1.68 -8.24 -9.99
C SER A 160 -1.77 -7.17 -8.92
N GLN A 161 -1.24 -5.97 -9.19
CA GLN A 161 -1.24 -4.83 -8.28
C GLN A 161 -2.61 -4.16 -8.15
N THR A 162 -3.42 -4.26 -9.19
CA THR A 162 -4.72 -3.61 -9.26
C THR A 162 -5.85 -4.52 -8.84
N THR A 163 -6.17 -5.57 -9.58
CA THR A 163 -7.47 -6.24 -9.49
C THR A 163 -7.40 -7.71 -9.09
N ALA A 164 -6.28 -8.39 -9.38
CA ALA A 164 -6.16 -9.84 -9.18
C ALA A 164 -4.72 -10.26 -8.85
N PRO A 165 -4.32 -10.33 -7.57
CA PRO A 165 -2.98 -10.72 -7.12
C PRO A 165 -2.46 -12.04 -7.71
N SER A 166 -3.36 -12.97 -8.06
CA SER A 166 -3.07 -14.24 -8.71
C SER A 166 -2.37 -14.10 -10.07
N ALA A 167 -2.49 -12.95 -10.74
CA ALA A 167 -1.80 -12.65 -12.00
C ALA A 167 -0.27 -12.52 -11.86
N LYS A 168 0.25 -12.38 -10.63
CA LYS A 168 1.69 -12.23 -10.38
C LYS A 168 2.53 -13.36 -10.98
N ALA A 169 2.06 -14.61 -10.88
CA ALA A 169 2.78 -15.76 -11.43
C ALA A 169 2.89 -15.69 -12.97
N ALA A 170 1.85 -15.19 -13.65
CA ALA A 170 1.90 -14.96 -15.10
C ALA A 170 2.87 -13.83 -15.45
N ALA A 171 2.87 -12.77 -14.63
CA ALA A 171 3.76 -11.62 -14.80
C ALA A 171 5.25 -12.02 -14.74
N GLU A 172 5.64 -12.77 -13.70
CA GLU A 172 6.99 -13.30 -13.53
C GLU A 172 7.39 -14.26 -14.67
N PHE A 173 6.45 -15.11 -15.11
CA PHE A 173 6.67 -16.04 -16.21
C PHE A 173 7.00 -15.32 -17.53
N TYR A 174 6.16 -14.38 -17.95
CA TYR A 174 6.39 -13.65 -19.20
C TYR A 174 7.55 -12.67 -19.10
N HIS A 175 7.80 -12.09 -17.92
CA HIS A 175 9.00 -11.29 -17.65
C HIS A 175 10.28 -12.10 -17.90
N GLY A 176 10.39 -13.30 -17.29
CA GLY A 176 11.56 -14.17 -17.49
C GLY A 176 11.81 -14.56 -18.94
N HIS A 177 10.73 -14.80 -19.71
CA HIS A 177 10.84 -15.05 -21.15
C HIS A 177 11.32 -13.82 -21.93
N CYS A 178 10.79 -12.64 -21.63
CA CYS A 178 11.18 -11.38 -22.27
C CYS A 178 12.68 -11.10 -22.05
N ILE A 179 13.16 -11.25 -20.81
CA ILE A 179 14.57 -11.07 -20.45
C ILE A 179 15.47 -12.05 -21.21
N ARG A 180 15.08 -13.33 -21.28
CA ARG A 180 15.87 -14.33 -22.01
C ARG A 180 15.99 -13.98 -23.50
N ILE A 181 14.88 -13.57 -24.13
CA ILE A 181 14.90 -13.15 -25.54
C ILE A 181 15.82 -11.94 -25.73
N LEU A 182 15.78 -10.94 -24.83
CA LEU A 182 16.67 -9.77 -24.90
C LEU A 182 18.15 -10.13 -24.74
N ILE A 183 18.48 -11.10 -23.89
CA ILE A 183 19.86 -11.57 -23.69
C ILE A 183 20.36 -12.34 -24.93
N ASP A 184 19.48 -13.12 -25.57
CA ASP A 184 19.82 -13.95 -26.71
C ASP A 184 19.90 -13.18 -28.05
N LEU A 185 19.55 -11.88 -28.07
CA LEU A 185 19.71 -11.02 -29.25
C LEU A 185 21.20 -10.90 -29.61
N LYS A 186 21.57 -11.36 -30.81
CA LYS A 186 22.98 -11.32 -31.29
C LYS A 186 23.36 -9.94 -31.80
N ASP A 187 24.63 -9.56 -31.70
CA ASP A 187 25.16 -8.27 -32.18
C ASP A 187 24.87 -8.00 -33.67
N ASP A 188 24.72 -9.04 -34.50
CA ASP A 188 24.41 -8.93 -35.92
C ASP A 188 22.92 -8.62 -36.20
N GLU A 189 22.01 -9.06 -35.32
CA GLU A 189 20.56 -8.79 -35.39
C GLU A 189 20.19 -7.39 -34.84
N HIS A 190 21.12 -6.76 -34.11
CA HIS A 190 21.00 -5.39 -33.63
C HIS A 190 21.09 -4.34 -34.74
N GLY A 191 21.42 -4.71 -35.98
CA GLY A 191 21.52 -3.77 -37.10
C GLY A 191 20.19 -3.34 -37.73
N GLU A 192 19.12 -4.12 -37.53
CA GLU A 192 17.83 -3.87 -38.18
C GLU A 192 16.97 -2.84 -37.45
N VAL A 193 16.41 -1.90 -38.22
CA VAL A 193 15.68 -0.75 -37.66
C VAL A 193 14.43 -1.18 -36.87
N ASN A 194 13.74 -2.22 -37.33
CA ASN A 194 12.54 -2.74 -36.66
C ASN A 194 12.87 -3.48 -35.37
N THR A 195 13.94 -4.29 -35.37
CA THR A 195 14.38 -5.08 -34.21
C THR A 195 14.81 -4.19 -33.04
N GLN A 196 15.54 -3.11 -33.32
CA GLN A 196 15.91 -2.12 -32.30
C GLN A 196 14.69 -1.35 -31.77
N GLY A 197 13.72 -1.00 -32.61
CA GLY A 197 12.48 -0.34 -32.18
C GLY A 197 11.66 -1.23 -31.24
N LEU A 198 11.59 -2.53 -31.55
CA LEU A 198 10.93 -3.54 -30.71
C LEU A 198 11.67 -3.76 -29.39
N ALA A 199 13.00 -3.84 -29.43
CA ALA A 199 13.81 -3.97 -28.23
C ALA A 199 13.62 -2.74 -27.30
N LEU A 200 13.68 -1.52 -27.85
CA LEU A 200 13.47 -0.30 -27.08
C LEU A 200 12.07 -0.25 -26.46
N ALA A 201 11.01 -0.51 -27.24
CA ALA A 201 9.64 -0.54 -26.75
C ALA A 201 9.47 -1.59 -25.64
N SER A 202 10.00 -2.81 -25.84
CA SER A 202 9.91 -3.89 -24.86
C SER A 202 10.64 -3.55 -23.57
N VAL A 203 11.81 -2.90 -23.66
CA VAL A 203 12.55 -2.45 -22.48
C VAL A 203 11.82 -1.33 -21.72
N CYS A 204 11.15 -0.40 -22.40
CA CYS A 204 10.26 0.57 -21.74
C CYS A 204 9.14 -0.14 -20.95
N LEU A 205 8.51 -1.16 -21.54
CA LEU A 205 7.48 -1.94 -20.83
C LEU A 205 8.05 -2.70 -19.62
N LEU A 206 9.23 -3.31 -19.76
CA LEU A 206 9.90 -4.02 -18.65
C LEU A 206 10.28 -3.09 -17.51
N ARG A 207 10.72 -1.86 -17.82
CA ARG A 207 11.02 -0.89 -16.79
C ARG A 207 9.77 -0.50 -16.00
N SER A 208 8.64 -0.31 -16.66
CA SER A 208 7.36 -0.10 -15.95
C SER A 208 6.94 -1.33 -15.16
N TYR A 209 7.24 -2.54 -15.63
CA TYR A 209 7.04 -3.77 -14.86
C TYR A 209 7.86 -3.74 -13.57
N GLU A 210 9.15 -3.39 -13.63
CA GLU A 210 10.04 -3.31 -12.45
C GLU A 210 9.57 -2.29 -11.42
N ILE A 211 9.06 -1.15 -11.90
CA ILE A 211 8.48 -0.11 -11.04
C ILE A 211 7.25 -0.65 -10.31
N LEU A 212 6.42 -1.45 -10.99
CA LEU A 212 5.22 -2.05 -10.41
C LEU A 212 5.49 -3.33 -9.60
N SER A 213 6.62 -4.01 -9.82
CA SER A 213 6.99 -5.25 -9.12
C SER A 213 7.79 -5.03 -7.83
N GLU A 214 8.13 -3.77 -7.50
CA GLU A 214 8.92 -3.36 -6.32
C GLU A 214 10.33 -3.99 -6.25
N GLU A 215 10.98 -4.26 -7.39
CA GLU A 215 12.36 -4.80 -7.39
C GLU A 215 13.39 -3.80 -6.84
N ILE A 216 14.42 -4.32 -6.15
CA ILE A 216 15.41 -3.59 -5.32
C ILE A 216 16.25 -2.57 -6.13
N ASP A 217 16.26 -2.65 -7.46
CA ASP A 217 16.88 -1.65 -8.33
C ASP A 217 16.12 -1.46 -9.66
N PRO A 218 15.14 -0.54 -9.74
CA PRO A 218 14.37 -0.26 -10.96
C PRO A 218 15.19 0.41 -12.09
N ASN A 219 16.53 0.49 -11.94
CA ASN A 219 17.43 1.07 -12.94
C ASN A 219 18.24 0.04 -13.73
N ARG A 220 18.10 -1.25 -13.47
CA ARG A 220 18.90 -2.29 -14.14
C ARG A 220 18.72 -2.25 -15.66
N HIS A 221 17.48 -2.05 -16.13
CA HIS A 221 17.15 -2.07 -17.55
C HIS A 221 17.27 -0.71 -18.25
N LEU A 222 17.22 0.40 -17.51
CA LEU A 222 17.56 1.74 -18.04
C LEU A 222 18.97 1.80 -18.62
N ARG A 223 19.93 1.06 -18.06
CA ARG A 223 21.30 0.99 -18.60
C ARG A 223 21.32 0.32 -19.98
N GLY A 224 20.51 -0.72 -20.17
CA GLY A 224 20.34 -1.42 -21.46
C GLY A 224 19.57 -0.58 -22.49
N ALA A 225 18.50 0.08 -22.06
CA ALA A 225 17.73 1.03 -22.87
C ALA A 225 18.60 2.19 -23.36
N TYR A 226 19.43 2.75 -22.47
CA TYR A 226 20.37 3.81 -22.82
C TYR A 226 21.37 3.35 -23.89
N SER A 227 21.96 2.16 -23.76
CA SER A 227 22.85 1.64 -24.81
C SER A 227 22.13 1.45 -26.16
N LEU A 228 20.86 1.04 -26.15
CA LEU A 228 20.04 0.90 -27.36
C LEU A 228 19.65 2.26 -27.97
N ALA A 229 19.40 3.27 -27.14
CA ALA A 229 19.11 4.64 -27.57
C ALA A 229 20.37 5.41 -28.01
N ALA A 230 21.55 5.07 -27.46
CA ALA A 230 22.81 5.76 -27.70
C ALA A 230 23.66 5.16 -28.84
N TYR A 231 23.45 3.89 -29.25
CA TYR A 231 24.21 3.28 -30.35
C TYR A 231 23.58 3.55 -31.74
N ARG A 232 24.31 4.34 -32.57
CA ARG A 232 24.22 4.51 -34.06
C ARG A 232 22.99 5.31 -34.61
N SER A 233 22.96 6.65 -34.52
CA SER A 233 23.38 7.72 -35.52
C SER A 233 22.34 8.06 -36.63
N PRO A 234 22.23 9.30 -37.22
CA PRO A 234 22.58 10.67 -36.79
C PRO A 234 21.36 11.64 -36.80
N LEU A 235 20.81 11.95 -35.60
CA LEU A 235 19.68 12.86 -35.28
C LEU A 235 18.25 12.28 -35.34
N ILE A 236 18.03 11.00 -34.96
CA ILE A 236 16.72 10.28 -35.01
C ILE A 236 15.95 10.65 -36.29
N ASP A 237 16.60 10.46 -37.43
CA ASP A 237 16.75 11.42 -38.52
C ASP A 237 15.54 12.34 -38.80
N TYR A 238 15.44 13.44 -38.03
CA TYR A 238 14.36 14.46 -38.04
C TYR A 238 12.94 13.97 -37.61
N LEU A 239 12.89 13.07 -36.61
CA LEU A 239 11.77 12.76 -35.69
C LEU A 239 10.42 12.34 -36.32
N GLY A 240 10.45 11.59 -37.43
CA GLY A 240 9.27 10.99 -38.09
C GLY A 240 8.43 10.00 -37.23
N SER A 241 7.44 9.31 -37.82
CA SER A 241 6.56 8.37 -37.09
C SER A 241 7.11 6.92 -37.03
N GLY A 242 6.67 6.14 -36.02
CA GLY A 242 6.99 4.72 -35.90
C GLY A 242 7.45 4.27 -34.50
N LEU A 243 7.58 2.95 -34.31
CA LEU A 243 7.79 2.33 -33.00
C LEU A 243 9.07 2.77 -32.29
N ARG A 244 10.16 2.99 -33.04
CA ARG A 244 11.40 3.51 -32.49
C ARG A 244 11.24 4.93 -31.95
N THR A 245 10.62 5.83 -32.73
CA THR A 245 10.41 7.22 -32.31
C THR A 245 9.50 7.28 -31.09
N ALA A 246 8.40 6.51 -31.10
CA ALA A 246 7.51 6.39 -29.94
C ALA A 246 8.25 5.85 -28.71
N GLY A 247 9.10 4.84 -28.88
CA GLY A 247 9.95 4.29 -27.81
C GLY A 247 10.95 5.31 -27.26
N PHE A 248 11.58 6.12 -28.12
CA PHE A 248 12.49 7.19 -27.71
C PHE A 248 11.79 8.23 -26.82
N TRP A 249 10.62 8.71 -27.25
CA TRP A 249 9.88 9.72 -26.49
C TRP A 249 9.44 9.21 -25.13
N ASN A 250 9.01 7.95 -25.06
CA ASN A 250 8.72 7.30 -23.78
C ASN A 250 9.95 7.21 -22.90
N TYR A 251 11.06 6.67 -23.41
CA TYR A 251 12.33 6.60 -22.70
C TYR A 251 12.79 7.98 -22.16
N LEU A 252 12.68 9.04 -22.97
CA LEU A 252 13.06 10.39 -22.54
C LEU A 252 12.20 10.88 -21.36
N ARG A 253 10.88 10.75 -21.41
CA ARG A 253 9.99 11.14 -20.29
C ARG A 253 10.22 10.32 -19.04
N GLU A 254 10.53 9.06 -19.25
CA GLU A 254 10.89 8.09 -18.24
C GLU A 254 12.18 8.46 -17.50
N ASP A 255 13.20 8.94 -18.24
CA ASP A 255 14.46 9.46 -17.71
C ASP A 255 14.24 10.83 -17.03
N ILE A 256 13.44 11.72 -17.64
CA ILE A 256 13.01 12.99 -17.01
C ILE A 256 12.36 12.73 -15.66
N THR A 257 11.39 11.82 -15.59
CA THR A 257 10.69 11.48 -14.35
C THR A 257 11.68 11.07 -13.27
N PHE A 258 12.61 10.17 -13.60
CA PHE A 258 13.65 9.73 -12.69
C PHE A 258 14.55 10.88 -12.21
N SER A 259 15.03 11.71 -13.14
CA SER A 259 15.87 12.87 -12.84
C SER A 259 15.17 13.90 -11.97
N LEU A 260 13.87 14.12 -12.14
CA LEU A 260 13.08 15.01 -11.28
C LEU A 260 12.96 14.49 -9.84
N PHE A 261 12.79 13.17 -9.67
CA PHE A 261 12.79 12.53 -8.36
C PHE A 261 14.15 12.62 -7.67
N GLN A 262 15.20 12.18 -8.36
CA GLN A 262 16.55 12.07 -7.80
C GLN A 262 17.32 13.40 -7.79
N ARG A 263 16.80 14.42 -8.49
CA ARG A 263 17.47 15.71 -8.72
C ARG A 263 18.87 15.53 -9.32
N CYS A 264 18.98 14.66 -10.32
CA CYS A 264 20.21 14.39 -11.04
C CYS A 264 20.04 14.66 -12.55
N PRO A 265 21.13 14.89 -13.30
CA PRO A 265 21.06 14.96 -14.77
C PRO A 265 20.40 13.71 -15.37
N LEU A 266 19.91 13.84 -16.61
CA LEU A 266 19.42 12.71 -17.39
C LEU A 266 20.57 11.73 -17.67
N LYS A 267 20.22 10.47 -17.93
CA LYS A 267 21.15 9.49 -18.46
C LYS A 267 21.43 9.75 -19.93
N ILE A 268 20.44 10.26 -20.67
CA ILE A 268 20.59 10.65 -22.07
C ILE A 268 21.23 12.04 -22.21
N ASP A 269 22.21 12.14 -23.12
CA ASP A 269 22.77 13.41 -23.57
C ASP A 269 21.92 13.98 -24.71
N LEU A 270 21.47 15.22 -24.54
CA LEU A 270 20.57 15.94 -25.46
C LEU A 270 21.26 17.11 -26.16
N ASP A 271 22.54 17.36 -25.92
CA ASP A 271 23.25 18.53 -26.47
C ASP A 271 23.30 18.48 -28.00
N GLN A 272 23.42 17.28 -28.56
CA GLN A 272 23.48 17.07 -30.01
C GLN A 272 22.10 16.97 -30.69
N MET A 273 20.99 16.86 -29.95
CA MET A 273 19.64 16.69 -30.51
C MET A 273 19.01 18.04 -30.92
N PRO A 274 18.67 18.31 -32.19
CA PRO A 274 18.01 19.56 -32.58
C PRO A 274 16.60 19.63 -31.97
N LEU A 275 16.16 20.85 -31.64
CA LEU A 275 14.75 21.07 -31.33
C LEU A 275 13.93 21.03 -32.63
N PRO A 276 12.77 20.33 -32.64
CA PRO A 276 11.86 20.37 -33.78
C PRO A 276 11.42 21.80 -34.08
N SER A 277 11.59 22.25 -35.33
CA SER A 277 11.17 23.58 -35.79
C SER A 277 9.79 23.59 -36.46
N GLN A 278 9.22 22.41 -36.74
CA GLN A 278 7.89 22.24 -37.32
C GLN A 278 7.07 21.29 -36.47
N HIS A 279 5.81 21.66 -36.22
CA HIS A 279 4.87 20.89 -35.41
C HIS A 279 3.66 20.50 -36.25
N HIS A 280 3.63 19.25 -36.72
CA HIS A 280 2.51 18.73 -37.52
C HIS A 280 1.32 18.28 -36.66
N THR A 281 1.57 17.99 -35.39
CA THR A 281 0.54 17.52 -34.43
C THR A 281 0.70 18.20 -33.09
N ASP A 282 -0.34 18.19 -32.25
CA ASP A 282 -0.26 18.73 -30.89
C ASP A 282 0.79 17.98 -30.04
N HIS A 283 0.93 16.67 -30.25
CA HIS A 283 1.94 15.83 -29.59
C HIS A 283 3.38 16.28 -29.89
N SER A 284 3.63 16.83 -31.09
CA SER A 284 4.94 17.39 -31.45
C SER A 284 5.35 18.53 -30.51
N TYR A 285 4.40 19.36 -30.02
CA TYR A 285 4.70 20.42 -29.07
C TYR A 285 5.09 19.87 -27.69
N LEU A 286 4.42 18.81 -27.21
CA LEU A 286 4.79 18.09 -25.99
C LEU A 286 6.21 17.50 -26.10
N ASN A 287 6.52 16.91 -27.25
CA ASN A 287 7.85 16.36 -27.54
C ASN A 287 8.94 17.45 -27.51
N THR A 288 8.69 18.62 -28.10
CA THR A 288 9.64 19.75 -28.05
C THR A 288 9.90 20.23 -26.62
N VAL A 289 8.85 20.42 -25.80
CA VAL A 289 9.08 20.86 -24.40
C VAL A 289 9.72 19.77 -23.54
N SER A 290 9.54 18.49 -23.87
CA SER A 290 10.26 17.38 -23.22
C SER A 290 11.78 17.50 -23.44
N LEU A 291 12.23 17.82 -24.66
CA LEU A 291 13.65 18.07 -24.94
C LEU A 291 14.17 19.33 -24.22
N ILE A 292 13.40 20.41 -24.22
CA ILE A 292 13.75 21.65 -23.51
C ILE A 292 13.92 21.36 -22.01
N LEU A 293 12.96 20.65 -21.41
CA LEU A 293 13.03 20.23 -20.01
C LEU A 293 14.25 19.37 -19.74
N GLY A 294 14.54 18.39 -20.60
CA GLY A 294 15.72 17.54 -20.46
C GLY A 294 17.03 18.31 -20.48
N ARG A 295 17.17 19.31 -21.37
CA ARG A 295 18.35 20.20 -21.40
C ARG A 295 18.45 21.08 -20.16
N ILE A 296 17.32 21.60 -19.67
CA ILE A 296 17.28 22.35 -18.40
C ILE A 296 17.72 21.46 -17.24
N ILE A 297 17.23 20.21 -17.16
CA ILE A 297 17.64 19.23 -16.15
C ILE A 297 19.15 18.98 -16.22
N ASN A 298 19.68 18.66 -17.41
CA ASN A 298 21.10 18.38 -17.59
C ASN A 298 22.00 19.55 -17.15
N ALA A 299 21.62 20.78 -17.49
CA ALA A 299 22.36 21.96 -17.08
C ALA A 299 22.24 22.25 -15.57
N CYS A 300 21.01 22.32 -15.05
CA CYS A 300 20.73 22.79 -13.70
C CYS A 300 20.99 21.74 -12.61
N PHE A 301 20.84 20.44 -12.89
CA PHE A 301 21.10 19.40 -11.88
C PHE A 301 22.55 18.94 -11.85
N SER A 302 23.37 19.36 -12.82
CA SER A 302 24.83 19.14 -12.80
C SER A 302 25.56 20.14 -11.91
N SER A 303 25.22 21.43 -12.00
CA SER A 303 25.84 22.50 -11.23
C SER A 303 24.99 23.77 -11.25
N THR A 304 25.44 24.80 -10.52
CA THR A 304 24.96 26.18 -10.74
C THR A 304 25.31 26.59 -12.17
N ILE A 305 24.36 27.17 -12.89
CA ILE A 305 24.55 27.61 -14.28
C ILE A 305 24.94 29.10 -14.36
N ALA A 306 25.68 29.48 -15.40
CA ALA A 306 26.02 30.87 -15.69
C ALA A 306 24.80 31.64 -16.26
N GLU A 307 24.83 32.98 -16.16
CA GLU A 307 23.75 33.85 -16.67
C GLU A 307 23.49 33.65 -18.17
N GLN A 308 24.54 33.46 -18.98
CA GLN A 308 24.42 33.15 -20.40
C GLN A 308 23.65 31.83 -20.62
N THR A 309 24.04 30.76 -19.92
CA THR A 309 23.37 29.45 -20.03
C THR A 309 21.91 29.53 -19.58
N TRP A 310 21.65 30.23 -18.47
CA TRP A 310 20.28 30.48 -18.00
C TRP A 310 19.45 31.19 -19.06
N THR A 311 20.02 32.23 -19.69
CA THR A 311 19.35 33.01 -20.74
C THR A 311 19.04 32.15 -21.96
N VAL A 312 19.98 31.33 -22.44
CA VAL A 312 19.75 30.42 -23.57
C VAL A 312 18.61 29.45 -23.27
N LEU A 313 18.61 28.81 -22.10
CA LEU A 313 17.58 27.85 -21.72
C LEU A 313 16.19 28.51 -21.55
N PHE A 314 16.14 29.70 -20.96
CA PHE A 314 14.91 30.46 -20.84
C PHE A 314 14.39 30.91 -22.21
N ASP A 315 15.26 31.34 -23.12
CA ASP A 315 14.89 31.76 -24.47
C ASP A 315 14.34 30.61 -25.30
N MET A 316 14.89 29.40 -25.15
CA MET A 316 14.33 28.19 -25.77
C MET A 316 12.89 27.92 -25.29
N LEU A 317 12.65 27.97 -23.98
CA LEU A 317 11.32 27.77 -23.40
C LEU A 317 10.33 28.87 -23.84
N ARG A 318 10.81 30.11 -23.88
CA ARG A 318 10.03 31.29 -24.28
C ARG A 318 9.64 31.23 -25.75
N SER A 319 10.57 30.88 -26.64
CA SER A 319 10.30 30.71 -28.07
C SER A 319 9.25 29.64 -28.30
N TRP A 320 9.45 28.45 -27.71
CA TRP A 320 8.48 27.36 -27.81
C TRP A 320 7.08 27.77 -27.32
N SER A 321 7.00 28.52 -26.21
CA SER A 321 5.71 28.98 -25.68
C SER A 321 5.03 30.04 -26.55
N ALA A 322 5.81 30.89 -27.22
CA ALA A 322 5.29 31.89 -28.15
C ALA A 322 4.71 31.24 -29.42
N ASP A 323 5.26 30.09 -29.82
CA ASP A 323 4.81 29.33 -31.00
C ASP A 323 3.59 28.42 -30.70
N LEU A 324 3.13 28.36 -29.44
CA LEU A 324 1.98 27.53 -29.06
C LEU A 324 0.67 28.06 -29.67
N PRO A 325 -0.11 27.21 -30.35
CA PRO A 325 -1.45 27.56 -30.80
C PRO A 325 -2.37 27.89 -29.61
N ALA A 326 -3.34 28.79 -29.81
CA ALA A 326 -4.26 29.23 -28.74
C ALA A 326 -5.00 28.09 -28.01
N ARG A 327 -5.22 26.95 -28.69
CA ARG A 327 -5.84 25.74 -28.12
C ARG A 327 -5.04 25.05 -27.01
N PHE A 328 -3.75 25.37 -26.85
CA PHE A 328 -2.94 24.89 -25.73
C PHE A 328 -3.19 25.66 -24.43
N ARG A 329 -3.93 26.77 -24.48
CA ARG A 329 -4.34 27.49 -23.27
C ARG A 329 -5.48 26.73 -22.57
N PRO A 330 -5.57 26.80 -21.23
CA PRO A 330 -6.74 26.31 -20.52
C PRO A 330 -8.01 26.93 -21.10
N PHE A 331 -9.03 26.11 -21.37
CA PHE A 331 -10.33 26.63 -21.81
C PHE A 331 -11.19 27.11 -20.63
N SER A 332 -10.84 26.69 -19.41
CA SER A 332 -11.40 27.18 -18.16
C SER A 332 -10.34 27.06 -17.05
N LYS A 333 -10.38 28.01 -16.11
CA LYS A 333 -9.60 27.98 -14.87
C LYS A 333 -10.50 28.48 -13.74
N GLU A 334 -10.51 27.76 -12.64
CA GLU A 334 -11.13 28.16 -11.38
C GLU A 334 -10.04 28.28 -10.32
N ASP A 335 -9.85 29.51 -9.82
CA ASP A 335 -8.88 29.79 -8.77
C ASP A 335 -9.36 29.25 -7.41
N ARG A 336 -8.45 29.22 -6.43
CA ARG A 336 -8.74 28.80 -5.05
C ARG A 336 -9.81 29.71 -4.43
N GLY A 337 -11.07 29.27 -4.43
CA GLY A 337 -12.21 29.93 -3.78
C GLY A 337 -12.56 29.34 -2.41
N LEU A 338 -13.71 29.73 -1.84
CA LEU A 338 -14.26 29.17 -0.60
C LEU A 338 -14.55 27.66 -0.78
N GLY A 339 -13.58 26.81 -0.45
CA GLY A 339 -13.71 25.35 -0.43
C GLY A 339 -12.72 24.56 -1.29
N LEU A 340 -11.97 25.21 -2.21
CA LEU A 340 -11.00 24.52 -3.06
C LEU A 340 -9.57 24.65 -2.54
N SER A 341 -8.94 23.52 -2.22
CA SER A 341 -7.54 23.47 -1.77
C SER A 341 -6.52 23.49 -2.92
N LEU A 342 -6.94 23.21 -4.16
CA LEU A 342 -6.14 23.31 -5.38
C LEU A 342 -6.94 24.04 -6.47
N PRO A 343 -6.28 24.76 -7.40
CA PRO A 343 -6.98 25.32 -8.56
C PRO A 343 -7.49 24.22 -9.48
N SER A 344 -8.58 24.47 -10.18
CA SER A 344 -9.07 23.59 -11.25
C SER A 344 -8.69 24.18 -12.60
N ILE A 345 -7.97 23.42 -13.43
CA ILE A 345 -7.45 23.89 -14.72
C ILE A 345 -7.80 22.89 -15.80
N TRP A 346 -8.72 23.28 -16.69
CA TRP A 346 -9.24 22.39 -17.73
C TRP A 346 -8.55 22.64 -19.07
N MET A 347 -7.95 21.57 -19.60
CA MET A 347 -7.18 21.56 -20.84
C MET A 347 -7.95 20.79 -21.92
N LEU A 348 -7.84 21.22 -23.17
CA LEU A 348 -8.60 20.62 -24.27
C LEU A 348 -8.20 19.16 -24.55
N ARG A 349 -6.93 18.80 -24.36
CA ARG A 349 -6.38 17.45 -24.56
C ARG A 349 -5.37 17.08 -23.47
N ASP A 350 -5.15 15.79 -23.30
CA ASP A 350 -4.15 15.20 -22.43
C ASP A 350 -2.73 15.69 -22.73
N CYS A 351 -2.31 15.69 -24.00
CA CYS A 351 -1.00 16.20 -24.41
C CYS A 351 -0.82 17.70 -24.12
N HIS A 352 -1.91 18.49 -24.10
CA HIS A 352 -1.87 19.91 -23.71
C HIS A 352 -1.62 20.06 -22.21
N ALA A 353 -2.28 19.24 -21.39
CA ALA A 353 -2.08 19.20 -19.95
C ALA A 353 -0.62 18.86 -19.60
N SER A 354 -0.05 17.83 -20.22
CA SER A 354 1.34 17.43 -19.96
C SER A 354 2.36 18.41 -20.55
N ALA A 355 2.06 19.06 -21.68
CA ALA A 355 2.93 20.12 -22.21
C ALA A 355 3.00 21.30 -21.23
N LEU A 356 1.86 21.65 -20.61
CA LEU A 356 1.80 22.68 -19.59
C LEU A 356 2.52 22.25 -18.30
N HIS A 357 2.41 20.98 -17.87
CA HIS A 357 3.22 20.45 -16.76
C HIS A 357 4.70 20.65 -17.00
N TYR A 358 5.21 20.25 -18.16
CA TYR A 358 6.64 20.35 -18.46
C TYR A 358 7.09 21.81 -18.57
N ARG A 359 6.26 22.71 -19.11
CA ARG A 359 6.52 24.15 -19.08
C ARG A 359 6.68 24.67 -17.64
N LEU A 360 5.75 24.33 -16.75
CA LEU A 360 5.79 24.75 -15.34
C LEU A 360 7.00 24.20 -14.60
N VAL A 361 7.40 22.94 -14.89
CA VAL A 361 8.62 22.35 -14.33
C VAL A 361 9.87 23.08 -14.82
N CYS A 362 9.96 23.40 -16.12
CA CYS A 362 11.06 24.19 -16.67
C CYS A 362 11.19 25.53 -15.93
N VAL A 363 10.06 26.22 -15.72
CA VAL A 363 10.03 27.49 -14.97
C VAL A 363 10.47 27.27 -13.53
N ALA A 364 10.00 26.23 -12.84
CA ALA A 364 10.38 25.96 -11.46
C ALA A 364 11.89 25.69 -11.31
N ILE A 365 12.49 24.91 -12.21
CA ILE A 365 13.93 24.62 -12.17
C ILE A 365 14.74 25.90 -12.47
N LEU A 366 14.38 26.66 -13.50
CA LEU A 366 15.04 27.92 -13.83
C LEU A 366 14.88 28.96 -12.72
N CYS A 367 13.72 29.02 -12.07
CA CYS A 367 13.44 29.91 -10.94
C CYS A 367 14.30 29.55 -9.72
N ALA A 368 14.48 28.25 -9.45
CA ALA A 368 15.33 27.77 -8.37
C ALA A 368 16.79 28.26 -8.49
N GLN A 369 17.28 28.51 -9.71
CA GLN A 369 18.62 29.06 -9.97
C GLN A 369 18.63 30.55 -10.39
N ALA A 370 17.47 31.22 -10.41
CA ALA A 370 17.37 32.59 -10.92
C ALA A 370 17.94 33.63 -9.95
N THR A 371 18.58 34.66 -10.52
CA THR A 371 18.84 35.94 -9.85
C THR A 371 17.54 36.75 -9.70
N PRO A 372 17.48 37.78 -8.85
CA PRO A 372 16.27 38.62 -8.73
C PRO A 372 15.78 39.20 -10.06
N LYS A 373 16.72 39.61 -10.94
CA LYS A 373 16.41 40.08 -12.30
C LYS A 373 15.72 38.99 -13.15
N ASN A 374 16.18 37.75 -13.03
CA ASN A 374 15.63 36.62 -13.79
C ASN A 374 14.31 36.09 -13.22
N VAL A 375 14.08 36.22 -11.91
CA VAL A 375 12.75 35.99 -11.31
C VAL A 375 11.72 36.93 -11.93
N ALA A 376 12.04 38.21 -12.11
CA ALA A 376 11.14 39.17 -12.76
C ALA A 376 10.81 38.78 -14.23
N LYS A 377 11.78 38.25 -14.98
CA LYS A 377 11.55 37.73 -16.34
C LYS A 377 10.61 36.51 -16.35
N LEU A 378 10.82 35.56 -15.45
CA LEU A 378 9.97 34.37 -15.31
C LEU A 378 8.55 34.74 -14.89
N ARG A 379 8.42 35.72 -13.99
CA ARG A 379 7.14 36.27 -13.56
C ARG A 379 6.37 36.87 -14.74
N GLN A 380 7.01 37.77 -15.51
CA GLN A 380 6.39 38.36 -16.71
C GLN A 380 5.98 37.30 -17.75
N PHE A 381 6.76 36.22 -17.86
CA PHE A 381 6.45 35.11 -18.74
C PHE A 381 5.20 34.32 -18.29
N LEU A 382 4.97 34.14 -16.99
CA LEU A 382 3.77 33.48 -16.46
C LEU A 382 2.55 34.41 -16.32
N GLU A 383 2.75 35.72 -16.17
CA GLU A 383 1.68 36.73 -16.02
C GLU A 383 0.75 36.83 -17.24
N GLN A 384 1.13 36.23 -18.37
CA GLN A 384 0.25 36.03 -19.52
C GLN A 384 -0.96 35.14 -19.18
N ASP A 385 -0.83 34.29 -18.16
CA ASP A 385 -1.85 33.30 -17.77
C ASP A 385 -2.68 33.77 -16.55
N HIS A 386 -2.06 34.43 -15.57
CA HIS A 386 -2.72 35.05 -14.39
C HIS A 386 -1.70 35.84 -13.54
N LYS A 387 -2.18 36.74 -12.67
CA LYS A 387 -1.31 37.58 -11.82
C LYS A 387 -0.45 36.70 -10.89
N MET A 388 0.86 36.91 -10.93
CA MET A 388 1.84 36.12 -10.19
C MET A 388 2.42 36.92 -9.02
N GLY A 389 2.88 36.23 -7.97
CA GLY A 389 3.58 36.90 -6.86
C GLY A 389 4.94 37.47 -7.28
N ASP A 390 5.45 38.41 -6.49
CA ASP A 390 6.66 39.17 -6.80
C ASP A 390 7.95 38.48 -6.31
N THR A 391 7.82 37.46 -5.45
CA THR A 391 8.95 36.72 -4.88
C THR A 391 9.21 35.39 -5.59
N LYS A 392 10.45 34.90 -5.45
CA LYS A 392 10.87 33.59 -5.96
C LYS A 392 10.00 32.46 -5.41
N GLU A 393 9.69 32.51 -4.11
CA GLU A 393 8.91 31.51 -3.40
C GLU A 393 7.46 31.48 -3.89
N GLU A 394 6.87 32.64 -4.20
CA GLU A 394 5.52 32.72 -4.74
C GLU A 394 5.43 32.18 -6.17
N VAL A 395 6.42 32.46 -7.03
CA VAL A 395 6.49 31.87 -8.38
C VAL A 395 6.58 30.35 -8.31
N LEU A 396 7.42 29.82 -7.41
CA LEU A 396 7.57 28.38 -7.20
C LEU A 396 6.30 27.73 -6.64
N GLU A 397 5.64 28.36 -5.67
CA GLU A 397 4.37 27.88 -5.12
C GLU A 397 3.27 27.84 -6.18
N ALA A 398 3.14 28.90 -6.99
CA ALA A 398 2.16 28.95 -8.06
C ALA A 398 2.39 27.84 -9.10
N CYS A 399 3.65 27.59 -9.49
CA CYS A 399 3.99 26.45 -10.34
C CYS A 399 3.55 25.12 -9.72
N GLY A 400 3.78 24.93 -8.42
CA GLY A 400 3.36 23.72 -7.69
C GLY A 400 1.84 23.54 -7.67
N LEU A 401 1.10 24.61 -7.39
CA LEU A 401 -0.36 24.61 -7.33
C LEU A 401 -0.99 24.36 -8.70
N ASP A 402 -0.58 25.11 -9.73
CA ASP A 402 -1.13 24.96 -11.08
C ASP A 402 -0.81 23.58 -11.65
N LEU A 403 0.40 23.06 -11.43
CA LEU A 403 0.78 21.72 -11.87
C LEU A 403 -0.09 20.63 -11.24
N CYS A 404 -0.31 20.70 -9.92
CA CYS A 404 -1.20 19.77 -9.21
C CYS A 404 -2.66 19.95 -9.67
N GLY A 405 -3.10 21.20 -9.85
CA GLY A 405 -4.42 21.54 -10.36
C GLY A 405 -4.69 20.93 -11.73
N ILE A 406 -3.78 21.11 -12.69
CA ILE A 406 -3.87 20.50 -14.03
C ILE A 406 -3.96 18.98 -13.93
N ALA A 407 -3.07 18.34 -13.16
CA ALA A 407 -3.00 16.89 -13.07
C ALA A 407 -4.31 16.30 -12.54
N PHE A 408 -4.80 16.85 -11.43
CA PHE A 408 -6.00 16.33 -10.77
C PHE A 408 -7.31 16.80 -11.39
N THR A 409 -7.31 17.90 -12.15
CA THR A 409 -8.48 18.32 -12.95
C THR A 409 -8.65 17.45 -14.18
N ALA A 410 -7.54 17.15 -14.88
CA ALA A 410 -7.57 16.25 -16.03
C ALA A 410 -8.09 14.87 -15.61
N ASN A 411 -7.56 14.31 -14.52
CA ASN A 411 -7.94 13.00 -13.98
C ASN A 411 -7.92 11.88 -15.05
N ILE A 412 -6.99 11.99 -16.00
CA ILE A 412 -6.75 11.02 -17.08
C ILE A 412 -5.51 10.20 -16.71
N PRO A 413 -5.54 8.85 -16.76
CA PRO A 413 -4.41 8.00 -16.36
C PRO A 413 -3.10 8.37 -17.05
N ALA A 414 -3.11 8.60 -18.36
CA ALA A 414 -1.92 8.99 -19.12
C ALA A 414 -1.27 10.28 -18.59
N VAL A 415 -2.08 11.28 -18.23
CA VAL A 415 -1.61 12.55 -17.65
C VAL A 415 -1.08 12.32 -16.23
N LEU A 416 -1.79 11.56 -15.40
CA LEU A 416 -1.41 11.31 -14.01
C LEU A 416 -0.09 10.53 -13.91
N VAL A 417 0.06 9.46 -14.69
CA VAL A 417 1.28 8.64 -14.73
C VAL A 417 2.50 9.49 -15.12
N ASN A 418 2.35 10.37 -16.11
CA ASN A 418 3.44 11.24 -16.57
C ASN A 418 3.63 12.50 -15.69
N ALA A 419 2.70 12.80 -14.78
CA ALA A 419 2.78 13.93 -13.85
C ALA A 419 3.50 13.61 -12.54
N PHE A 420 3.80 12.33 -12.23
CA PHE A 420 4.43 11.95 -10.95
C PHE A 420 5.78 12.64 -10.71
N GLY A 421 6.71 12.60 -11.68
CA GLY A 421 7.99 13.31 -11.57
C GLY A 421 7.81 14.82 -11.41
N PRO A 422 7.02 15.48 -12.28
CA PRO A 422 6.65 16.88 -12.13
C PRO A 422 6.07 17.24 -10.74
N ILE A 423 5.11 16.48 -10.22
CA ILE A 423 4.49 16.69 -8.90
C ILE A 423 5.54 16.52 -7.79
N ALA A 424 6.34 15.46 -7.84
CA ALA A 424 7.37 15.19 -6.82
C ALA A 424 8.42 16.31 -6.73
N LEU A 425 8.73 16.97 -7.85
CA LEU A 425 9.56 18.16 -7.86
C LEU A 425 8.83 19.40 -7.33
N CYS A 426 7.66 19.72 -7.87
CA CYS A 426 7.05 21.04 -7.69
C CYS A 426 6.14 21.14 -6.45
N ALA A 427 5.51 20.06 -6.01
CA ALA A 427 4.59 20.08 -4.86
C ALA A 427 5.29 20.48 -3.54
N ARG A 428 6.61 20.28 -3.43
CA ARG A 428 7.41 20.71 -2.27
C ARG A 428 7.43 22.23 -2.05
N PHE A 429 7.08 23.00 -3.07
CA PHE A 429 7.05 24.46 -3.00
C PHE A 429 5.68 24.99 -2.56
N ILE A 430 4.66 24.12 -2.46
CA ILE A 430 3.35 24.49 -1.92
C ILE A 430 3.51 24.76 -0.43
N ARG A 431 3.06 25.93 0.05
CA ARG A 431 3.20 26.34 1.46
C ARG A 431 1.91 26.15 2.25
N SER A 432 0.76 26.25 1.59
CA SER A 432 -0.54 26.03 2.22
C SER A 432 -0.71 24.57 2.65
N GLU A 433 -0.90 24.35 3.95
CA GLU A 433 -1.14 23.01 4.52
C GLU A 433 -2.38 22.34 3.91
N ALA A 434 -3.47 23.09 3.70
CA ALA A 434 -4.67 22.58 3.06
C ALA A 434 -4.39 22.06 1.63
N SER A 435 -3.64 22.83 0.82
CA SER A 435 -3.20 22.38 -0.50
C SER A 435 -2.30 21.14 -0.43
N GLN A 436 -1.37 21.08 0.53
CA GLN A 436 -0.48 19.93 0.70
C GLN A 436 -1.26 18.66 1.05
N GLN A 437 -2.20 18.76 2.00
CA GLN A 437 -3.07 17.64 2.39
C GLN A 437 -3.94 17.20 1.21
N GLU A 438 -4.47 18.13 0.42
CA GLU A 438 -5.24 17.80 -0.77
C GLU A 438 -4.40 17.08 -1.84
N VAL A 439 -3.15 17.51 -2.08
CA VAL A 439 -2.23 16.79 -2.97
C VAL A 439 -2.00 15.37 -2.46
N ILE A 440 -1.73 15.19 -1.16
CA ILE A 440 -1.53 13.87 -0.55
C ILE A 440 -2.78 13.02 -0.72
N ARG A 441 -3.96 13.56 -0.41
CA ARG A 441 -5.24 12.88 -0.54
C ARG A 441 -5.52 12.45 -1.99
N ARG A 442 -5.28 13.33 -2.96
CA ARG A 442 -5.49 13.04 -4.39
C ARG A 442 -4.46 12.04 -4.92
N LEU A 443 -3.22 12.08 -4.47
CA LEU A 443 -2.22 11.06 -4.79
C LEU A 443 -2.64 9.70 -4.21
N MET A 444 -3.06 9.65 -2.95
CA MET A 444 -3.59 8.41 -2.34
C MET A 444 -4.82 7.88 -3.08
N ALA A 445 -5.76 8.75 -3.47
CA ALA A 445 -6.92 8.36 -4.27
C ALA A 445 -6.54 7.90 -5.69
N SER A 446 -5.52 8.49 -6.30
CA SER A 446 -5.00 8.07 -7.60
C SER A 446 -4.31 6.71 -7.50
N THR A 447 -3.68 6.40 -6.36
CA THR A 447 -3.20 5.05 -6.03
C THR A 447 -4.37 4.09 -5.85
N ILE A 448 -5.56 4.51 -5.43
CA ILE A 448 -6.75 3.63 -5.32
C ILE A 448 -7.41 3.39 -6.69
N SER A 449 -7.41 4.38 -7.59
CA SER A 449 -7.87 4.21 -8.98
C SER A 449 -6.89 3.43 -9.86
N LEU A 450 -5.58 3.47 -9.56
CA LEU A 450 -4.53 2.66 -10.19
C LEU A 450 -4.14 1.41 -9.38
N ASN A 451 -4.69 1.18 -8.19
CA ASN A 451 -4.63 -0.06 -7.41
C ASN A 451 -6.01 -0.30 -6.80
N CYS A 452 -6.94 -0.82 -7.60
CA CYS A 452 -8.25 -1.21 -7.09
C CYS A 452 -8.23 -2.62 -6.50
N SER A 453 -7.40 -2.86 -5.47
CA SER A 453 -7.57 -3.99 -4.55
C SER A 453 -6.97 -3.66 -3.19
N HIS A 454 -7.77 -3.04 -2.33
CA HIS A 454 -7.70 -3.40 -0.91
C HIS A 454 -8.25 -4.82 -0.76
N ARG A 455 -7.45 -5.83 -1.18
CA ARG A 455 -7.59 -7.27 -0.87
C ARG A 455 -6.53 -8.04 -1.66
N GLY A 456 -5.27 -8.06 -1.19
CA GLY A 456 -4.38 -9.18 -1.55
C GLY A 456 -2.86 -8.99 -1.65
N LEU A 457 -2.28 -7.78 -1.50
CA LEU A 457 -0.83 -7.58 -1.76
C LEU A 457 0.06 -7.23 -0.57
N ALA A 458 -0.34 -7.59 0.64
CA ALA A 458 0.52 -7.50 1.82
C ALA A 458 1.60 -8.62 1.91
N SER A 459 1.96 -9.27 0.81
CA SER A 459 2.64 -10.58 0.85
C SER A 459 4.14 -10.60 0.55
N LEU A 460 4.76 -9.61 -0.10
CA LEU A 460 6.10 -9.86 -0.67
C LEU A 460 7.11 -8.71 -0.51
N THR A 461 7.17 -8.08 0.66
CA THR A 461 8.40 -7.49 1.26
C THR A 461 8.32 -7.39 2.79
N ARG A 462 7.33 -8.03 3.42
CA ARG A 462 7.20 -8.03 4.87
C ARG A 462 8.20 -9.04 5.44
N GLU A 463 9.17 -8.54 6.20
CA GLU A 463 9.60 -9.22 7.44
C GLU A 463 8.39 -9.97 7.99
N PRO A 464 8.47 -11.30 8.19
CA PRO A 464 7.30 -12.11 8.51
C PRO A 464 6.52 -11.42 9.62
N GLN A 465 5.29 -11.00 9.30
CA GLN A 465 4.45 -10.27 10.24
C GLN A 465 4.34 -11.12 11.50
N PRO A 466 4.62 -10.57 12.70
CA PRO A 466 4.58 -11.36 13.92
C PRO A 466 3.23 -12.07 14.00
N THR A 467 3.21 -13.39 14.16
CA THR A 467 1.95 -14.13 14.29
C THR A 467 1.28 -13.84 15.62
N HIS A 468 2.04 -13.37 16.60
CA HIS A 468 1.59 -12.98 17.94
C HIS A 468 1.03 -11.55 17.96
N PRO A 469 0.03 -11.28 18.83
CA PRO A 469 -0.61 -9.98 18.90
C PRO A 469 0.31 -8.91 19.46
N PHE A 470 0.09 -7.67 19.04
CA PHE A 470 0.78 -6.54 19.65
C PHE A 470 0.24 -6.28 21.05
N VAL A 471 1.16 -6.03 21.98
CA VAL A 471 0.86 -5.85 23.39
C VAL A 471 1.25 -4.44 23.82
N ILE A 472 0.26 -3.68 24.26
CA ILE A 472 0.44 -2.39 24.91
C ILE A 472 0.69 -2.62 26.38
N ARG A 473 1.74 -1.96 26.90
CA ARG A 473 2.06 -1.90 28.32
C ARG A 473 1.87 -0.46 28.76
N PRO A 474 0.72 -0.11 29.34
CA PRO A 474 0.48 1.23 29.84
C PRO A 474 1.53 1.59 30.90
N SER A 475 1.91 2.85 30.94
CA SER A 475 2.72 3.40 32.00
C SER A 475 1.93 3.50 33.30
N GLU A 476 2.65 3.57 34.42
CA GLU A 476 2.07 3.85 35.75
C GLU A 476 1.12 5.06 35.78
N ALA A 477 1.40 6.09 34.98
CA ALA A 477 0.54 7.26 34.86
C ALA A 477 -0.77 6.95 34.13
N GLU A 478 -0.72 6.18 33.05
CA GLU A 478 -1.90 5.76 32.29
C GLU A 478 -2.80 4.83 33.12
N LEU A 479 -2.19 3.92 33.89
CA LEU A 479 -2.92 3.03 34.81
C LEU A 479 -3.62 3.83 35.92
N ARG A 480 -2.91 4.76 36.58
CA ARG A 480 -3.52 5.61 37.62
C ARG A 480 -4.64 6.49 37.08
N ASN A 481 -4.49 6.99 35.85
CA ASN A 481 -5.48 7.85 35.22
C ASN A 481 -6.60 7.07 34.52
N CYS A 482 -6.49 5.75 34.42
CA CYS A 482 -7.38 4.89 33.63
C CYS A 482 -7.55 5.40 32.18
N LEU A 483 -6.49 5.95 31.59
CA LEU A 483 -6.53 6.61 30.29
C LEU A 483 -5.18 6.43 29.57
N LEU A 484 -5.22 5.89 28.34
CA LEU A 484 -4.02 5.79 27.52
C LEU A 484 -3.58 7.16 27.01
N ALA A 485 -2.27 7.37 27.04
CA ALA A 485 -1.63 8.51 26.41
C ALA A 485 -1.77 8.41 24.88
N PRO A 486 -1.72 9.55 24.16
CA PRO A 486 -1.96 9.58 22.71
C PRO A 486 -1.15 8.54 21.92
N ARG A 487 0.09 8.26 22.32
CA ARG A 487 0.95 7.28 21.65
C ARG A 487 0.45 5.83 21.81
N ASN A 488 0.03 5.43 23.01
CA ASN A 488 -0.48 4.08 23.24
C ASN A 488 -1.88 3.91 22.64
N LEU A 489 -2.70 4.96 22.69
CA LEU A 489 -3.99 4.98 22.01
C LEU A 489 -3.84 4.82 20.50
N GLU A 490 -2.92 5.56 19.90
CA GLU A 490 -2.59 5.46 18.47
C GLU A 490 -2.11 4.06 18.09
N LEU A 491 -1.25 3.44 18.89
CA LEU A 491 -0.84 2.04 18.72
C LEU A 491 -2.03 1.08 18.80
N ALA A 492 -2.95 1.28 19.75
CA ALA A 492 -4.13 0.45 19.90
C ALA A 492 -4.99 0.48 18.64
N VAL A 493 -5.29 1.69 18.14
CA VAL A 493 -6.06 1.91 16.92
C VAL A 493 -5.34 1.32 15.70
N ARG A 494 -4.04 1.57 15.56
CA ARG A 494 -3.22 1.03 14.44
C ARG A 494 -3.29 -0.49 14.40
N HIS A 495 -3.16 -1.17 15.54
CA HIS A 495 -3.16 -2.63 15.60
C HIS A 495 -4.55 -3.24 15.46
N LEU A 496 -5.62 -2.58 15.92
CA LEU A 496 -6.98 -2.98 15.58
C LEU A 496 -7.23 -2.92 14.06
N HIS A 497 -6.77 -1.87 13.37
CA HIS A 497 -6.88 -1.81 11.92
C HIS A 497 -5.99 -2.82 11.19
N ALA A 498 -4.74 -2.99 11.61
CA ALA A 498 -3.76 -3.82 10.90
C ALA A 498 -3.89 -5.33 11.20
N ASP A 499 -4.11 -5.67 12.47
CA ASP A 499 -4.10 -7.04 12.97
C ASP A 499 -5.51 -7.53 13.33
N GLY A 500 -6.49 -6.63 13.41
CA GLY A 500 -7.84 -6.96 13.88
C GLY A 500 -7.89 -7.22 15.38
N LEU A 501 -6.79 -7.00 16.11
CA LEU A 501 -6.66 -7.31 17.53
C LEU A 501 -5.53 -6.52 18.19
N VAL A 502 -5.75 -6.11 19.44
CA VAL A 502 -4.71 -5.58 20.33
C VAL A 502 -4.92 -6.09 21.76
N VAL A 503 -3.80 -6.32 22.47
CA VAL A 503 -3.81 -6.66 23.90
C VAL A 503 -3.31 -5.47 24.70
N VAL A 504 -3.97 -5.13 25.81
CA VAL A 504 -3.50 -4.14 26.76
C VAL A 504 -3.30 -4.82 28.10
N GLU A 505 -2.05 -4.93 28.55
CA GLU A 505 -1.68 -5.62 29.80
C GLU A 505 -2.03 -4.76 31.03
N ASP A 506 -2.46 -5.43 32.10
CA ASP A 506 -2.54 -4.90 33.47
C ASP A 506 -3.46 -3.68 33.68
N VAL A 507 -4.58 -3.63 32.95
CA VAL A 507 -5.60 -2.56 33.05
C VAL A 507 -6.83 -2.97 33.84
N VAL A 508 -6.87 -4.20 34.37
CA VAL A 508 -7.93 -4.71 35.23
C VAL A 508 -7.33 -5.21 36.55
N PRO A 509 -7.76 -4.69 37.71
CA PRO A 509 -7.26 -5.14 39.00
C PRO A 509 -7.50 -6.63 39.24
N HIS A 510 -6.44 -7.35 39.64
CA HIS A 510 -6.52 -8.80 39.86
C HIS A 510 -7.55 -9.21 40.91
N LYS A 511 -7.77 -8.39 41.94
CA LYS A 511 -8.75 -8.66 43.01
C LYS A 511 -10.18 -8.77 42.47
N ASP A 512 -10.53 -7.94 41.48
CA ASP A 512 -11.87 -7.91 40.89
C ASP A 512 -12.05 -9.14 39.99
N LEU A 513 -10.99 -9.50 39.26
CA LEU A 513 -10.94 -10.74 38.47
C LEU A 513 -11.07 -11.98 39.35
N ASP A 514 -10.36 -12.05 40.48
CA ASP A 514 -10.42 -13.19 41.41
C ASP A 514 -11.82 -13.38 42.00
N ALA A 515 -12.43 -12.29 42.47
CA ALA A 515 -13.76 -12.32 43.07
C ALA A 515 -14.82 -12.80 42.06
N LEU A 516 -14.79 -12.29 40.82
CA LEU A 516 -15.69 -12.75 39.77
C LEU A 516 -15.40 -14.20 39.35
N ASN A 517 -14.12 -14.59 39.24
CA ASN A 517 -13.73 -15.93 38.82
C ASN A 517 -14.20 -17.00 39.81
N GLU A 518 -14.17 -16.71 41.12
CA GLU A 518 -14.64 -17.65 42.13
C GLU A 518 -16.10 -18.08 41.87
N LYS A 519 -16.96 -17.10 41.53
CA LYS A 519 -18.35 -17.36 41.21
C LYS A 519 -18.50 -18.06 39.85
N MET A 520 -17.85 -17.54 38.81
CA MET A 520 -18.00 -18.08 37.45
C MET A 520 -17.41 -19.49 37.28
N VAL A 521 -16.42 -19.90 38.07
CA VAL A 521 -15.91 -21.28 38.09
C VAL A 521 -16.94 -22.23 38.71
N LYS A 522 -17.61 -21.82 39.80
CA LYS A 522 -18.70 -22.61 40.42
C LYS A 522 -19.85 -22.81 39.42
N ASP A 523 -20.22 -21.75 38.71
CA ASP A 523 -21.28 -21.79 37.70
C ASP A 523 -20.89 -22.67 36.50
N ALA A 524 -19.64 -22.58 36.02
CA ALA A 524 -19.15 -23.43 34.93
C ALA A 524 -19.19 -24.93 35.29
N ARG A 525 -18.81 -25.28 36.53
CA ARG A 525 -18.87 -26.67 37.02
C ARG A 525 -20.31 -27.16 37.15
N TYR A 526 -21.23 -26.30 37.60
CA TYR A 526 -22.66 -26.63 37.61
C TYR A 526 -23.17 -26.88 36.18
N LEU A 527 -22.90 -25.99 35.23
CA LEU A 527 -23.32 -26.15 33.85
C LEU A 527 -22.70 -27.39 33.18
N GLN A 528 -21.43 -27.70 33.47
CA GLN A 528 -20.79 -28.93 33.02
C GLN A 528 -21.47 -30.19 33.56
N SER A 529 -21.99 -30.15 34.80
CA SER A 529 -22.69 -31.27 35.41
C SER A 529 -24.02 -31.62 34.71
N LEU A 530 -24.55 -30.72 33.88
CA LEU A 530 -25.76 -30.95 33.08
C LEU A 530 -25.51 -31.86 31.86
N GLY A 531 -24.25 -32.22 31.55
CA GLY A 531 -23.91 -33.09 30.42
C GLY A 531 -24.30 -32.48 29.09
N GLU A 532 -24.88 -33.26 28.17
CA GLU A 532 -25.29 -32.78 26.83
C GLU A 532 -26.33 -31.63 26.86
N LYS A 533 -26.98 -31.39 28.00
CA LYS A 533 -27.92 -30.26 28.18
C LYS A 533 -27.20 -28.94 28.53
N GLY A 534 -25.88 -28.99 28.77
CA GLY A 534 -25.07 -27.81 29.02
C GLY A 534 -24.87 -26.96 27.75
N PRO A 535 -24.66 -25.64 27.90
CA PRO A 535 -24.47 -24.70 26.79
C PRO A 535 -23.06 -24.83 26.17
N PHE A 536 -22.81 -25.92 25.45
CA PHE A 536 -21.51 -26.21 24.85
C PHE A 536 -21.39 -25.67 23.41
N ASN A 537 -20.31 -24.94 23.14
CA ASN A 537 -19.99 -24.39 21.82
C ASN A 537 -19.08 -25.35 21.04
N TYR A 538 -19.60 -25.95 19.98
CA TYR A 538 -18.97 -26.95 19.10
C TYR A 538 -18.55 -28.28 19.75
N ASN A 539 -18.05 -28.28 20.99
CA ASN A 539 -17.63 -29.47 21.72
C ASN A 539 -17.79 -29.31 23.24
N LEU A 540 -17.76 -30.44 23.98
CA LEU A 540 -17.93 -30.50 25.44
C LEU A 540 -16.80 -29.83 26.25
N GLY A 541 -15.75 -29.33 25.59
CA GLY A 541 -14.63 -28.64 26.22
C GLY A 541 -14.78 -27.11 26.25
N ASN A 542 -15.72 -26.53 25.51
CA ASN A 542 -15.95 -25.08 25.50
C ASN A 542 -17.41 -24.77 25.87
N LEU A 543 -17.58 -24.17 27.04
CA LEU A 543 -18.88 -23.90 27.65
C LEU A 543 -19.16 -22.38 27.60
N GLN A 544 -20.28 -21.98 27.00
CA GLN A 544 -20.76 -20.61 27.09
C GLN A 544 -21.46 -20.39 28.42
N GLN A 545 -21.15 -19.31 29.13
CA GLN A 545 -21.86 -18.94 30.35
C GLN A 545 -21.92 -17.44 30.48
N ASP A 546 -23.05 -16.91 30.94
CA ASP A 546 -23.16 -15.50 31.24
C ASP A 546 -22.58 -15.19 32.62
N PRO A 547 -21.87 -14.05 32.81
CA PRO A 547 -21.49 -13.59 34.13
C PRO A 547 -22.75 -13.25 34.96
N PRO A 548 -22.69 -13.36 36.30
CA PRO A 548 -23.83 -13.00 37.15
C PRO A 548 -24.21 -11.52 36.94
N PRO A 549 -25.42 -11.24 36.46
CA PRO A 549 -25.84 -9.89 36.06
C PRO A 549 -26.39 -9.06 37.24
N LEU A 550 -25.70 -9.10 38.38
CA LEU A 550 -26.09 -8.48 39.66
C LEU A 550 -25.00 -7.53 40.17
N ALA A 551 -25.37 -6.56 40.99
CA ALA A 551 -24.45 -5.53 41.47
C ALA A 551 -23.28 -6.11 42.28
N GLU A 552 -23.53 -7.18 43.06
CA GLU A 552 -22.50 -7.88 43.83
C GLU A 552 -21.32 -8.36 42.98
N TYR A 553 -21.58 -8.73 41.72
CA TYR A 553 -20.58 -9.27 40.79
C TYR A 553 -20.22 -8.28 39.68
N PHE A 554 -20.76 -7.06 39.71
CA PHE A 554 -20.55 -6.05 38.67
C PHE A 554 -19.38 -5.13 39.02
N TYR A 555 -18.20 -5.49 38.54
CA TYR A 555 -16.99 -4.67 38.71
C TYR A 555 -16.81 -3.72 37.51
N LYS A 556 -16.89 -2.40 37.74
CA LYS A 556 -16.71 -1.38 36.67
C LYS A 556 -15.38 -1.50 35.94
N SER A 557 -14.32 -1.91 36.65
CA SER A 557 -12.99 -2.17 36.10
C SER A 557 -12.98 -3.29 35.03
N ILE A 558 -13.98 -4.18 35.06
CA ILE A 558 -14.19 -5.27 34.11
C ILE A 558 -15.19 -4.81 33.04
N PHE A 559 -16.43 -4.52 33.44
CA PHE A 559 -17.56 -4.39 32.52
C PHE A 559 -17.61 -3.05 31.78
N THR A 560 -17.07 -1.99 32.38
CA THR A 560 -17.11 -0.62 31.85
C THR A 560 -15.72 0.00 31.90
N ASN A 561 -14.71 -0.80 31.54
CA ASN A 561 -13.30 -0.41 31.65
C ASN A 561 -13.02 0.85 30.80
N PRO A 562 -12.57 1.97 31.39
CA PRO A 562 -12.38 3.24 30.65
C PRO A 562 -11.37 3.15 29.50
N ILE A 563 -10.31 2.35 29.64
CA ILE A 563 -9.32 2.15 28.58
C ILE A 563 -9.93 1.36 27.41
N ALA A 564 -10.72 0.32 27.70
CA ALA A 564 -11.46 -0.40 26.66
C ALA A 564 -12.42 0.54 25.92
N THR A 565 -13.22 1.32 26.65
CA THR A 565 -14.15 2.30 26.08
C THR A 565 -13.40 3.34 25.25
N GLN A 566 -12.30 3.92 25.76
CA GLN A 566 -11.46 4.88 25.03
C GLN A 566 -11.01 4.32 23.68
N ILE A 567 -10.50 3.08 23.64
CA ILE A 567 -10.04 2.46 22.40
C ILE A 567 -11.23 2.21 21.46
N THR A 568 -12.32 1.62 21.96
CA THR A 568 -13.48 1.31 21.11
C THR A 568 -14.13 2.57 20.54
N SER A 569 -14.23 3.66 21.30
CA SER A 569 -14.73 4.95 20.82
C SER A 569 -13.86 5.57 19.71
N ASN A 570 -12.54 5.37 19.78
CA ASN A 570 -11.63 5.87 18.74
C ASN A 570 -11.61 5.02 17.46
N VAL A 571 -12.18 3.81 17.49
CA VAL A 571 -12.30 2.93 16.30
C VAL A 571 -13.70 2.93 15.72
N LEU A 572 -14.74 2.88 16.55
CA LEU A 572 -16.13 2.75 16.14
C LEU A 572 -16.88 4.09 16.04
N GLY A 573 -16.26 5.17 16.51
CA GLY A 573 -16.89 6.46 16.69
C GLY A 573 -17.33 6.70 18.13
N PRO A 574 -17.65 7.96 18.49
CA PRO A 574 -17.98 8.33 19.86
C PRO A 574 -19.23 7.59 20.34
N ARG A 575 -19.22 7.16 21.61
CA ARG A 575 -20.37 6.52 22.28
C ARG A 575 -20.83 5.21 21.62
N PRO A 576 -19.96 4.19 21.50
CA PRO A 576 -20.39 2.87 21.04
C PRO A 576 -21.48 2.27 21.94
N LYS A 577 -22.19 1.26 21.42
CA LYS A 577 -23.27 0.55 22.12
C LYS A 577 -22.79 -0.80 22.64
N TRP A 578 -22.89 -1.04 23.93
CA TRP A 578 -22.65 -2.36 24.53
C TRP A 578 -23.95 -3.16 24.61
N THR A 579 -24.13 -4.13 23.70
CA THR A 579 -25.39 -4.89 23.56
C THR A 579 -25.26 -6.39 23.83
N PHE A 580 -24.04 -6.90 24.04
CA PHE A 580 -23.78 -8.31 24.33
C PHE A 580 -22.77 -8.49 25.47
N CYS A 581 -23.07 -9.40 26.41
CA CYS A 581 -22.20 -9.77 27.52
C CYS A 581 -22.37 -11.26 27.84
N SER A 582 -21.32 -12.04 27.64
CA SER A 582 -21.27 -13.46 27.98
C SER A 582 -19.82 -13.87 28.33
N ALA A 583 -19.54 -15.17 28.41
CA ALA A 583 -18.21 -15.70 28.65
C ALA A 583 -18.03 -17.09 28.04
N ASN A 584 -16.78 -17.41 27.72
CA ASN A 584 -16.36 -18.73 27.28
C ASN A 584 -15.50 -19.38 28.36
N SER A 585 -15.91 -20.55 28.82
CA SER A 585 -15.22 -21.37 29.81
C SER A 585 -14.61 -22.59 29.13
N ALA A 586 -13.29 -22.62 29.03
CA ALA A 586 -12.61 -23.85 28.60
C ALA A 586 -12.48 -24.79 29.80
N MET A 587 -13.16 -25.92 29.67
CA MET A 587 -13.27 -26.91 30.72
C MET A 587 -12.10 -27.88 30.68
N PRO A 588 -11.58 -28.31 31.84
CA PRO A 588 -10.70 -29.47 31.94
C PRO A 588 -11.34 -30.69 31.27
N PRO A 589 -10.55 -31.57 30.65
CA PRO A 589 -11.09 -32.75 29.99
C PRO A 589 -11.66 -33.71 31.04
N LEU A 590 -12.83 -34.28 30.73
CA LEU A 590 -13.39 -35.34 31.56
C LEU A 590 -12.53 -36.61 31.46
N PRO A 591 -12.48 -37.46 32.51
CA PRO A 591 -11.78 -38.73 32.45
C PRO A 591 -12.21 -39.55 31.23
N GLY A 592 -11.25 -39.93 30.37
CA GLY A 592 -11.50 -40.71 29.15
C GLY A 592 -11.97 -39.90 27.93
N ALA A 593 -12.21 -38.59 28.05
CA ALA A 593 -12.54 -37.73 26.92
C ALA A 593 -11.26 -37.22 26.21
N SER A 594 -11.26 -37.20 24.88
CA SER A 594 -10.21 -36.54 24.10
C SER A 594 -10.52 -35.05 23.97
N PRO A 595 -9.64 -34.14 24.45
CA PRO A 595 -9.82 -32.70 24.30
C PRO A 595 -9.92 -32.30 22.83
N GLN A 596 -10.92 -31.50 22.46
CA GLN A 596 -11.16 -31.10 21.07
C GLN A 596 -10.94 -29.60 20.85
N ARG A 597 -10.28 -29.28 19.74
CA ARG A 597 -10.16 -27.92 19.21
C ARG A 597 -11.42 -27.55 18.42
N GLN A 598 -11.90 -26.32 18.53
CA GLN A 598 -12.98 -25.81 17.69
C GLN A 598 -12.52 -25.62 16.23
N PRO A 599 -13.40 -25.66 15.23
CA PRO A 599 -13.04 -25.20 13.89
C PRO A 599 -12.64 -23.72 13.93
N VAL A 600 -11.78 -23.29 13.00
CA VAL A 600 -11.52 -21.84 12.84
C VAL A 600 -12.81 -21.20 12.34
N HIS A 601 -13.24 -20.12 13.00
CA HIS A 601 -14.48 -19.43 12.66
C HIS A 601 -14.35 -17.92 12.86
N SER A 602 -15.32 -17.21 12.30
CA SER A 602 -15.63 -15.80 12.58
C SER A 602 -16.94 -15.73 13.38
N ASP A 603 -17.06 -14.78 14.31
CA ASP A 603 -18.33 -14.56 15.03
C ASP A 603 -19.34 -13.78 14.17
N ALA A 604 -18.89 -13.19 13.05
CA ALA A 604 -19.73 -12.43 12.13
C ALA A 604 -20.14 -13.30 10.93
N ASP A 605 -21.13 -14.16 11.12
CA ASP A 605 -21.60 -15.15 10.13
C ASP A 605 -22.79 -14.69 9.26
N PHE A 606 -23.03 -13.38 9.25
CA PHE A 606 -24.13 -12.67 8.55
C PHE A 606 -23.55 -11.58 7.64
N ASP A 607 -24.37 -11.04 6.72
CA ASP A 607 -23.91 -9.99 5.81
C ASP A 607 -23.58 -8.71 6.58
N HIS A 608 -22.31 -8.31 6.55
CA HIS A 608 -21.79 -7.30 7.45
C HIS A 608 -20.92 -6.26 6.72
N PRO A 609 -20.78 -5.02 7.25
CA PRO A 609 -19.90 -4.02 6.67
C PRO A 609 -18.45 -4.47 6.51
N SER A 610 -17.77 -3.93 5.50
CA SER A 610 -16.34 -4.17 5.23
C SER A 610 -15.40 -3.40 6.17
N HIS A 611 -15.91 -2.41 6.90
CA HIS A 611 -15.20 -1.62 7.90
C HIS A 611 -15.64 -2.02 9.33
N PRO A 612 -14.85 -1.70 10.38
CA PRO A 612 -15.20 -2.06 11.75
C PRO A 612 -16.57 -1.50 12.17
N PHE A 613 -17.43 -2.39 12.64
CA PHE A 613 -18.76 -2.05 13.17
C PHE A 613 -19.02 -2.65 14.55
N ALA A 614 -18.20 -3.64 14.96
CA ALA A 614 -18.30 -4.30 16.25
C ALA A 614 -16.89 -4.74 16.73
N LEU A 615 -16.58 -4.46 17.99
CA LEU A 615 -15.36 -4.91 18.67
C LEU A 615 -15.71 -5.75 19.88
N VAL A 616 -15.09 -6.92 20.00
CA VAL A 616 -15.19 -7.80 21.16
C VAL A 616 -14.13 -7.40 22.18
N THR A 617 -14.57 -7.08 23.40
CA THR A 617 -13.74 -6.89 24.59
C THR A 617 -13.69 -8.19 25.37
N ASN A 618 -12.59 -8.92 25.21
CA ASN A 618 -12.32 -10.14 25.93
C ASN A 618 -11.49 -9.87 27.19
N ILE A 619 -11.95 -10.36 28.35
CA ILE A 619 -11.26 -10.21 29.63
C ILE A 619 -11.06 -11.59 30.26
N PRO A 620 -9.82 -12.11 30.27
CA PRO A 620 -9.51 -13.36 30.93
C PRO A 620 -9.50 -13.19 32.45
N LEU A 621 -10.24 -14.05 33.16
CA LEU A 621 -10.29 -14.01 34.63
C LEU A 621 -9.04 -14.66 35.27
N VAL A 622 -8.31 -15.45 34.50
CA VAL A 622 -7.03 -16.09 34.84
C VAL A 622 -6.05 -15.93 33.70
N SER A 623 -4.74 -16.06 33.93
CA SER A 623 -3.77 -16.05 32.83
C SER A 623 -4.09 -17.17 31.84
N MET A 624 -4.19 -16.82 30.56
CA MET A 624 -4.40 -17.78 29.47
C MET A 624 -3.06 -18.14 28.85
N THR A 625 -2.83 -19.43 28.67
CA THR A 625 -1.62 -20.02 28.09
C THR A 625 -2.05 -21.12 27.11
N PRO A 626 -1.18 -21.57 26.20
CA PRO A 626 -1.48 -22.71 25.36
C PRO A 626 -1.93 -23.95 26.14
N LYS A 627 -1.36 -24.17 27.34
CA LYS A 627 -1.69 -25.30 28.22
C LYS A 627 -3.14 -25.28 28.71
N ASN A 628 -3.68 -24.12 29.08
CA ASN A 628 -5.07 -24.01 29.58
C ASN A 628 -6.06 -23.50 28.52
N GLY A 629 -5.70 -23.63 27.24
CA GLY A 629 -6.58 -23.34 26.12
C GLY A 629 -6.75 -21.84 25.84
N SER A 630 -5.66 -21.08 25.79
CA SER A 630 -5.70 -19.73 25.21
C SER A 630 -6.16 -19.79 23.74
N THR A 631 -6.87 -18.77 23.30
CA THR A 631 -7.49 -18.73 21.97
C THR A 631 -6.44 -18.76 20.86
N GLU A 632 -6.67 -19.57 19.83
CA GLU A 632 -5.88 -19.50 18.61
C GLU A 632 -6.35 -18.32 17.75
N LEU A 633 -5.42 -17.48 17.27
CA LEU A 633 -5.70 -16.22 16.60
C LEU A 633 -5.08 -16.19 15.20
N TRP A 634 -5.83 -15.67 14.24
CA TRP A 634 -5.38 -15.47 12.87
C TRP A 634 -5.36 -13.97 12.53
N LEU A 635 -4.34 -13.27 13.01
CA LEU A 635 -4.25 -11.81 12.92
C LEU A 635 -4.35 -11.30 11.48
N GLY A 636 -5.12 -10.23 11.25
CA GLY A 636 -5.34 -9.57 9.96
C GLY A 636 -6.41 -10.20 9.08
N THR A 637 -7.14 -11.20 9.57
CA THR A 637 -8.23 -11.88 8.83
C THR A 637 -9.59 -11.20 8.95
N HIS A 638 -9.72 -10.19 9.81
CA HIS A 638 -10.93 -9.38 10.00
C HIS A 638 -11.37 -8.59 8.76
N THR A 639 -10.60 -8.63 7.68
CA THR A 639 -10.90 -8.00 6.38
C THR A 639 -11.67 -8.91 5.42
N ALA A 640 -11.77 -10.20 5.74
CA ALA A 640 -12.58 -11.16 5.01
C ALA A 640 -14.08 -10.88 5.21
N ASP A 641 -14.88 -11.27 4.22
CA ASP A 641 -16.34 -11.25 4.31
C ASP A 641 -16.90 -12.67 4.43
N VAL A 642 -18.22 -12.77 4.47
CA VAL A 642 -18.97 -14.05 4.57
C VAL A 642 -18.62 -15.07 3.50
N SER A 643 -18.06 -14.67 2.34
CA SER A 643 -17.65 -15.62 1.30
C SER A 643 -16.52 -16.55 1.73
N ALA A 644 -15.77 -16.18 2.77
CA ALA A 644 -14.72 -17.01 3.36
C ALA A 644 -15.25 -18.16 4.23
N GLN A 645 -16.54 -18.14 4.56
CA GLN A 645 -17.17 -19.05 5.50
C GLN A 645 -17.86 -20.22 4.81
N GLU A 646 -18.04 -21.30 5.56
CA GLU A 646 -18.84 -22.49 5.26
C GLU A 646 -20.22 -22.34 5.89
N GLY A 647 -21.23 -22.92 5.24
CA GLY A 647 -22.61 -22.85 5.70
C GLY A 647 -23.26 -21.48 5.51
N LYS A 648 -24.59 -21.45 5.61
CA LYS A 648 -25.36 -20.21 5.70
C LYS A 648 -25.57 -19.82 7.16
N HIS A 649 -25.81 -18.54 7.41
CA HIS A 649 -26.20 -18.03 8.73
C HIS A 649 -27.28 -18.91 9.38
N GLY A 650 -27.04 -19.33 10.62
CA GLY A 650 -27.93 -20.22 11.38
C GLY A 650 -27.71 -21.73 11.18
N GLU A 651 -26.88 -22.16 10.22
CA GLU A 651 -26.49 -23.57 10.08
C GLU A 651 -25.45 -23.99 11.12
N ARG A 652 -25.32 -25.29 11.42
CA ARG A 652 -24.34 -25.81 12.38
C ARG A 652 -22.88 -25.55 11.99
N ALA A 653 -22.62 -25.35 10.69
CA ALA A 653 -21.31 -25.01 10.16
C ALA A 653 -21.11 -23.50 9.98
N SER A 654 -22.11 -22.67 10.30
CA SER A 654 -22.05 -21.22 10.11
C SER A 654 -20.85 -20.61 10.84
N GLY A 655 -20.23 -19.58 10.27
CA GLY A 655 -19.03 -18.98 10.81
C GLY A 655 -17.72 -19.71 10.49
N ARG A 656 -17.76 -21.03 10.22
CA ARG A 656 -16.55 -21.84 9.98
C ARG A 656 -15.81 -21.39 8.73
N ILE A 657 -14.49 -21.23 8.81
CA ILE A 657 -13.69 -20.82 7.66
C ILE A 657 -13.35 -22.00 6.77
N ARG A 658 -13.44 -21.80 5.45
CA ARG A 658 -13.11 -22.81 4.43
C ARG A 658 -11.65 -23.25 4.51
N GLU A 659 -11.41 -24.55 4.48
CA GLU A 659 -10.07 -25.13 4.69
C GLU A 659 -9.02 -24.68 3.65
N ASN A 660 -9.42 -24.47 2.40
CA ASN A 660 -8.51 -23.97 1.37
C ASN A 660 -8.00 -22.55 1.70
N LEU A 661 -8.87 -21.70 2.25
CA LEU A 661 -8.50 -20.34 2.65
C LEU A 661 -7.63 -20.32 3.90
N LEU A 662 -7.83 -21.26 4.83
CA LEU A 662 -6.92 -21.45 5.97
C LEU A 662 -5.52 -21.85 5.50
N THR A 663 -5.45 -22.75 4.50
CA THR A 663 -4.17 -23.18 3.91
C THR A 663 -3.44 -22.02 3.24
N GLU A 664 -4.15 -21.25 2.41
CA GLU A 664 -3.61 -20.02 1.80
C GLU A 664 -3.15 -19.02 2.86
N ARG A 665 -3.95 -18.83 3.92
CA ARG A 665 -3.62 -17.87 4.98
C ARG A 665 -2.37 -18.26 5.76
N ARG A 666 -2.12 -19.56 5.99
CA ARG A 666 -0.87 -20.03 6.63
C ARG A 666 0.37 -19.64 5.84
N GLY A 667 0.28 -19.59 4.51
CA GLY A 667 1.36 -19.13 3.64
C GLY A 667 1.67 -17.62 3.76
N VAL A 668 0.71 -16.83 4.26
CA VAL A 668 0.85 -15.37 4.41
C VAL A 668 1.18 -14.97 5.86
N ARG A 669 0.37 -15.42 6.82
CA ARG A 669 0.55 -15.22 8.26
C ARG A 669 -0.23 -16.31 8.98
N GLY A 670 0.49 -17.32 9.47
CA GLY A 670 -0.09 -18.44 10.20
C GLY A 670 -0.72 -18.03 11.53
N PRO A 671 -1.46 -18.97 12.15
CA PRO A 671 -2.06 -18.73 13.46
C PRO A 671 -0.99 -18.58 14.55
N SER A 672 -1.39 -17.99 15.67
CA SER A 672 -0.68 -18.08 16.94
C SER A 672 -1.63 -18.48 18.06
N GLN A 673 -1.07 -18.98 19.16
CA GLN A 673 -1.80 -19.23 20.38
C GLN A 673 -1.03 -18.52 21.51
N PRO A 674 -1.27 -17.21 21.72
CA PRO A 674 -0.43 -16.43 22.63
C PRO A 674 -0.75 -16.69 24.10
N ASP A 675 0.22 -16.39 24.96
CA ASP A 675 -0.02 -16.16 26.38
C ASP A 675 -0.68 -14.78 26.58
N VAL A 676 -1.77 -14.74 27.34
CA VAL A 676 -2.44 -13.50 27.76
C VAL A 676 -2.45 -13.46 29.28
N LYS A 677 -1.72 -12.50 29.85
CA LYS A 677 -1.62 -12.37 31.30
C LYS A 677 -2.96 -11.98 31.91
N LYS A 678 -3.25 -12.49 33.10
CA LYS A 678 -4.30 -11.94 33.96
C LYS A 678 -4.13 -10.42 34.11
N GLY A 679 -5.24 -9.69 34.24
CA GLY A 679 -5.26 -8.23 34.27
C GLY A 679 -5.29 -7.57 32.89
N SER A 680 -5.06 -8.33 31.82
CA SER A 680 -5.12 -7.79 30.46
C SER A 680 -6.56 -7.68 29.94
N ILE A 681 -6.77 -6.79 28.97
CA ILE A 681 -7.93 -6.85 28.06
C ILE A 681 -7.44 -7.18 26.64
N VAL A 682 -8.27 -7.90 25.90
CA VAL A 682 -8.05 -8.21 24.48
C VAL A 682 -9.19 -7.60 23.69
N LEU A 683 -8.89 -6.60 22.86
CA LEU A 683 -9.87 -5.99 21.97
C LEU A 683 -9.66 -6.57 20.57
N ARG A 684 -10.72 -7.12 19.98
CA ARG A 684 -10.66 -7.73 18.65
C ARG A 684 -11.85 -7.35 17.79
N ASP A 685 -11.65 -7.28 16.49
CA ASP A 685 -12.74 -7.17 15.52
C ASP A 685 -13.60 -8.42 15.56
N LEU A 686 -14.93 -8.26 15.54
CA LEU A 686 -15.89 -9.37 15.55
C LEU A 686 -15.63 -10.36 14.40
N ARG A 687 -15.10 -9.86 13.28
CA ARG A 687 -14.84 -10.64 12.07
C ARG A 687 -13.55 -11.47 12.14
N LEU A 688 -12.69 -11.24 13.12
CA LEU A 688 -11.38 -11.88 13.20
C LEU A 688 -11.49 -13.41 13.34
N TRP A 689 -10.77 -14.14 12.49
CA TRP A 689 -10.77 -15.60 12.55
C TRP A 689 -10.03 -16.10 13.78
N HIS A 690 -10.64 -17.04 14.49
CA HIS A 690 -10.10 -17.61 15.71
C HIS A 690 -10.64 -19.03 15.97
N ALA A 691 -10.05 -19.72 16.95
CA ALA A 691 -10.56 -21.00 17.42
C ALA A 691 -10.34 -21.18 18.93
N GLY A 692 -11.34 -21.72 19.62
CA GLY A 692 -11.19 -22.22 20.98
C GLY A 692 -10.29 -23.46 21.01
N MET A 693 -9.27 -23.41 21.84
CA MET A 693 -8.29 -24.49 22.01
C MET A 693 -8.62 -25.35 23.25
N PRO A 694 -8.28 -26.65 23.23
CA PRO A 694 -8.51 -27.51 24.37
C PRO A 694 -7.74 -27.03 25.61
N ASN A 695 -8.37 -27.12 26.76
CA ASN A 695 -7.73 -26.91 28.05
C ASN A 695 -7.13 -28.24 28.52
N MET A 696 -5.81 -28.29 28.72
CA MET A 696 -5.06 -29.46 29.18
C MET A 696 -4.66 -29.33 30.67
N SER A 697 -5.21 -28.34 31.37
CA SER A 697 -5.02 -28.15 32.81
C SER A 697 -6.21 -28.68 33.60
N ASP A 698 -6.07 -28.75 34.92
CA ASP A 698 -7.10 -29.25 35.84
C ASP A 698 -8.10 -28.16 36.27
N GLU A 699 -7.82 -26.90 35.90
CA GLU A 699 -8.57 -25.72 36.29
C GLU A 699 -9.47 -25.20 35.17
N VAL A 700 -10.64 -24.66 35.54
CA VAL A 700 -11.55 -24.01 34.59
C VAL A 700 -10.96 -22.66 34.17
N ARG A 701 -10.86 -22.41 32.86
CA ARG A 701 -10.38 -21.14 32.31
C ARG A 701 -11.55 -20.32 31.81
N VAL A 702 -11.93 -19.28 32.56
CA VAL A 702 -13.02 -18.36 32.19
C VAL A 702 -12.47 -17.13 31.46
N MET A 703 -13.09 -16.77 30.35
CA MET A 703 -12.82 -15.52 29.62
C MET A 703 -14.15 -14.83 29.29
N LEU A 704 -14.35 -13.61 29.76
CA LEU A 704 -15.51 -12.80 29.40
C LEU A 704 -15.44 -12.37 27.93
N ALA A 705 -16.60 -12.15 27.33
CA ALA A 705 -16.78 -11.63 25.99
C ALA A 705 -17.90 -10.59 26.00
N MET A 706 -17.54 -9.31 25.81
CA MET A 706 -18.49 -8.20 25.67
C MET A 706 -18.33 -7.62 24.27
N ILE A 707 -19.40 -7.15 23.63
CA ILE A 707 -19.32 -6.58 22.28
C ILE A 707 -19.79 -5.13 22.29
N HIS A 708 -18.91 -4.24 21.85
CA HIS A 708 -19.21 -2.84 21.58
C HIS A 708 -19.50 -2.68 20.09
N PHE A 709 -20.68 -2.20 19.74
CA PHE A 709 -21.09 -1.89 18.38
C PHE A 709 -20.96 -0.40 18.08
N ALA A 710 -20.71 -0.06 16.83
CA ALA A 710 -20.71 1.33 16.40
C ALA A 710 -22.08 1.98 16.65
N PRO A 711 -22.12 3.29 16.98
CA PRO A 711 -23.38 3.97 17.32
C PRO A 711 -24.42 3.88 16.18
N TRP A 712 -23.94 3.96 14.94
CA TRP A 712 -24.75 3.90 13.73
C TRP A 712 -25.21 2.48 13.36
N TYR A 713 -24.65 1.43 13.96
CA TYR A 713 -24.99 0.05 13.64
C TYR A 713 -26.30 -0.35 14.35
N ARG A 714 -27.32 -0.75 13.59
CA ARG A 714 -28.71 -0.95 14.09
C ARG A 714 -28.92 -2.31 14.75
N ASN A 715 -27.99 -2.75 15.61
CA ASN A 715 -28.17 -3.97 16.40
C ASN A 715 -29.25 -3.75 17.48
N PRO A 716 -30.30 -4.61 17.52
CA PRO A 716 -31.44 -4.42 18.42
C PRO A 716 -31.26 -5.04 19.81
N MET A 717 -30.21 -5.82 20.03
CA MET A 717 -30.03 -6.55 21.28
C MET A 717 -29.88 -5.61 22.48
N ARG A 718 -30.34 -6.10 23.63
CA ARG A 718 -30.31 -5.41 24.91
C ARG A 718 -29.75 -6.35 25.97
N LEU A 719 -28.99 -5.80 26.90
CA LEU A 719 -28.49 -6.55 28.04
C LEU A 719 -29.61 -6.77 29.06
N GLN A 720 -29.52 -7.82 29.86
CA GLN A 720 -30.47 -8.06 30.95
C GLN A 720 -29.73 -8.05 32.28
N PHE A 721 -29.97 -7.02 33.10
CA PHE A 721 -29.37 -6.85 34.41
C PHE A 721 -30.41 -6.76 35.53
N GLY A 722 -30.00 -7.13 36.73
CA GLY A 722 -30.74 -6.83 37.95
C GLY A 722 -30.88 -5.32 38.14
N GLU A 723 -32.04 -4.89 38.64
CA GLU A 723 -32.31 -3.48 38.97
C GLU A 723 -31.28 -2.87 39.93
N ASP A 724 -30.62 -3.70 40.75
CA ASP A 724 -29.54 -3.33 41.65
C ASP A 724 -28.27 -2.84 40.91
N VAL A 725 -28.09 -3.17 39.63
CA VAL A 725 -26.97 -2.68 38.80
C VAL A 725 -27.19 -1.25 38.30
N GLN A 726 -28.45 -0.78 38.24
CA GLN A 726 -28.80 0.52 37.67
C GLN A 726 -28.04 1.72 38.28
N PRO A 727 -27.87 1.81 39.62
CA PRO A 727 -27.08 2.89 40.23
C PRO A 727 -25.61 2.88 39.78
N LEU A 728 -25.02 1.70 39.54
CA LEU A 728 -23.63 1.58 39.12
C LEU A 728 -23.41 2.14 37.71
N LEU A 729 -24.39 1.98 36.82
CA LEU A 729 -24.34 2.50 35.45
C LEU A 729 -24.70 3.98 35.37
N ALA A 730 -25.58 4.49 36.24
CA ALA A 730 -25.98 5.89 36.26
C ALA A 730 -24.81 6.85 36.56
N GLU A 731 -23.78 6.35 37.24
CA GLU A 731 -22.56 7.09 37.56
C GLU A 731 -21.55 7.15 36.41
N LEU A 732 -21.79 6.46 35.28
CA LEU A 732 -20.87 6.44 34.15
C LEU A 732 -21.05 7.68 33.27
N GLU A 733 -19.94 8.23 32.79
CA GLU A 733 -19.95 9.23 31.72
C GLU A 733 -20.61 8.65 30.46
N PRO A 734 -21.27 9.49 29.62
CA PRO A 734 -22.09 9.02 28.49
C PRO A 734 -21.26 8.46 27.31
N ASP A 735 -20.02 8.02 27.55
CA ASP A 735 -19.07 7.54 26.56
C ASP A 735 -19.33 6.11 26.07
N LEU A 736 -20.22 5.37 26.75
CA LEU A 736 -20.69 4.05 26.35
C LEU A 736 -22.21 4.00 26.52
N GLU A 737 -22.93 3.68 25.44
CA GLU A 737 -24.36 3.45 25.51
C GLU A 737 -24.64 2.00 25.90
N ILE A 738 -25.48 1.79 26.92
CA ILE A 738 -25.74 0.46 27.50
C ILE A 738 -27.25 0.24 27.52
N PRO A 739 -27.87 -0.27 26.44
CA PRO A 739 -29.28 -0.61 26.44
C PRO A 739 -29.52 -1.84 27.32
N VAL A 740 -30.30 -1.66 28.39
CA VAL A 740 -30.61 -2.70 29.39
C VAL A 740 -32.12 -2.91 29.50
N ASP A 741 -32.53 -4.15 29.65
CA ASP A 741 -33.82 -4.59 30.16
C ASP A 741 -33.66 -4.95 31.64
N TRP A 742 -34.24 -4.12 32.50
CA TRP A 742 -34.13 -4.25 33.95
C TRP A 742 -35.08 -5.32 34.48
N MET A 743 -34.57 -6.17 35.37
CA MET A 743 -35.30 -7.26 35.96
C MET A 743 -35.06 -7.30 37.48
N LYS A 744 -35.96 -7.92 38.24
CA LYS A 744 -35.79 -8.08 39.69
C LYS A 744 -34.59 -8.98 39.99
N SER A 745 -33.73 -8.60 40.92
CA SER A 745 -32.48 -9.32 41.22
C SER A 745 -32.69 -10.81 41.50
N ASP A 746 -33.74 -11.19 42.23
CA ASP A 746 -34.09 -12.60 42.50
C ASP A 746 -34.50 -13.39 41.24
N GLU A 747 -35.18 -12.74 40.30
CA GLU A 747 -35.64 -13.36 39.06
C GLU A 747 -34.45 -13.61 38.11
N VAL A 748 -33.57 -12.62 38.02
CA VAL A 748 -32.36 -12.71 37.21
C VAL A 748 -31.42 -13.78 37.76
N LEU A 749 -31.21 -13.83 39.08
CA LEU A 749 -30.35 -14.83 39.72
C LEU A 749 -30.81 -16.27 39.43
N ARG A 750 -32.11 -16.49 39.30
CA ARG A 750 -32.68 -17.82 39.00
C ARG A 750 -32.58 -18.21 37.53
N SER A 751 -32.45 -17.24 36.63
CA SER A 751 -32.62 -17.45 35.18
C SER A 751 -31.34 -17.28 34.37
N TYR A 752 -30.33 -16.53 34.84
CA TYR A 752 -29.16 -16.16 34.02
C TYR A 752 -28.35 -17.36 33.49
N LEU A 753 -28.26 -18.46 34.23
CA LEU A 753 -27.59 -19.70 33.78
C LEU A 753 -28.41 -20.52 32.77
N HIS A 754 -29.65 -20.11 32.49
CA HIS A 754 -30.59 -20.80 31.60
C HIS A 754 -30.96 -19.94 30.37
N ARG A 755 -30.20 -18.88 30.09
CA ARG A 755 -30.37 -18.04 28.90
C ARG A 755 -29.96 -18.79 27.62
N GLY A 756 -30.36 -18.25 26.47
CA GLY A 756 -29.94 -18.78 25.17
C GLY A 756 -28.42 -18.76 25.00
N PHE A 757 -27.90 -19.63 24.13
CA PHE A 757 -26.48 -19.71 23.79
C PHE A 757 -26.30 -19.90 22.28
N GLY A 758 -25.11 -19.60 21.76
CA GLY A 758 -24.82 -19.70 20.33
C GLY A 758 -25.75 -18.86 19.45
N ASN A 759 -26.40 -19.49 18.48
CA ASN A 759 -27.27 -18.85 17.47
C ASN A 759 -28.57 -18.24 18.03
N SER A 760 -28.78 -18.23 19.35
CA SER A 760 -29.87 -17.45 19.97
C SER A 760 -29.59 -15.95 19.96
N TYR A 761 -28.34 -15.54 19.77
CA TYR A 761 -27.94 -14.14 19.66
C TYR A 761 -27.84 -13.73 18.20
N ASP A 762 -28.46 -12.60 17.87
CA ASP A 762 -28.41 -12.01 16.53
C ASP A 762 -27.54 -10.75 16.56
N PHE A 763 -26.36 -10.87 15.96
CA PHE A 763 -25.39 -9.79 15.86
C PHE A 763 -25.61 -8.91 14.63
N ASP A 764 -26.58 -9.24 13.76
CA ASP A 764 -26.91 -8.43 12.59
C ASP A 764 -27.62 -7.12 13.00
N GLN A 765 -27.94 -6.32 12.01
CA GLN A 765 -28.65 -5.05 12.13
C GLN A 765 -30.05 -5.12 11.54
N GLU A 766 -30.97 -4.35 12.11
CA GLU A 766 -32.28 -4.13 11.52
C GLU A 766 -32.15 -3.48 10.12
N LYS A 767 -33.00 -3.90 9.17
CA LYS A 767 -32.96 -3.45 7.78
C LYS A 767 -33.36 -2.00 7.59
#